data_AF-A0A3G1J088-F1
#
_entry.id   AF-A0A3G1J088-F1
#
_cell.length_a   1.000
_cell.length_b   1.000
_cell.length_c   1.000
_cell.angle_alpha   90.00
_cell.angle_beta   90.00
_cell.angle_gamma   90.00
#
_symmetry.space_group_name_H-M   'P 1'
#
loop_
_entity.id
_entity.type
_entity.pdbx_description
1 polymer ?
#
loop_
_entity_poly.entity_id
_entity_poly.type
_entity_poly.pdbx_seq_one_letter_code
_entity_poly.pdbx_strand_id
1 'polypeptide(L)'
;MRVDTVYENARFLTGNGESDALAVLHGRIVALGEDAAALSAKRRVDLAGTVVVPGFHDAHNHMAWYGMALDDVPLSSCRSVDEVYDAVARRAAGLPRGSWIIGSGYDQNKLEGGHPTRHGLDRAAPGFLVRLKHTSGHMTVVNSAVLAQLDLGNVPVGGDVVRDEDGSPTGLLREQAQLMLRPLTYPTPVETVVRGLDRASERYLAEGITSVQEAGIGGGLVGETPAELAAYQLARERGVLRVRGTVMVAASVLHDLDAGAGFGLDLGMRTGFGDEWLRIGAMKLFADGSLVGRTCAMHEPFAGEPDNVGYFQVPEDEIARTIAAAHRAGWQIATHAIGDRAITVVLDAYEAALKAAPRPDHRHRIEHCAVLRPEELKRLASLGLIASPQGRFVNELGDGMRAALGPEREPWCYRLKSLLDAGCVLPASSDRPVVDGAPLPALADMVRRKTASGVVLGPEERLTPAEALRAYTYGSAYAAFAEKDLGTLVPGKLADFAVLSADPTDESTLDSIQVVATVVGATCATNGVEDAGTGRGRGGHRGDLRAHRGARRLRGQTRSETRPPGDGGLSLRAGAEGVGAHRHPAGRAGQGRRLRLLHLELLHLGGQAGDLARRPLRPSRAPAVRPWPRAAERAQRAHAGPGRMGDAGRQREGRGVLRPARRRTRPRLDPVPLAAARGVSRTCAARRKLAGMGEGASRRSSSVEDYVRVIYGLVERGEAVTNASLAGRLEVSPSSASGMVTKLAQLGLVAHVPYRGIELTADGRLLARSVLRRHRLIETYLVSELGYTWDEVHAEADALEHAVSDRLVERIAAKLGNPVRDPHGDPIPAPDGSVEELPMRILDDLPPGAVGEIVRVWDTDPELLRYLTEHAIGLGERIEVVERQPFGGPMVVKVGSPPDAATHAIGKEIAQALSVTLRA
;
A
#
# COMPACT_ATOMS: atom_id res chain seq x y z
N MET A 1 -28.50 43.27 -10.79
CA MET A 1 -28.09 41.84 -10.80
C MET A 1 -29.06 41.07 -9.91
N ARG A 2 -29.62 39.93 -10.35
CA ARG A 2 -30.46 39.08 -9.51
C ARG A 2 -29.69 37.80 -9.18
N VAL A 3 -29.40 37.57 -7.90
CA VAL A 3 -28.66 36.40 -7.40
C VAL A 3 -29.58 35.20 -7.16
N ASP A 4 -29.03 34.01 -6.98
CA ASP A 4 -29.82 32.80 -6.74
C ASP A 4 -30.36 32.79 -5.30
N THR A 5 -29.47 32.90 -4.32
CA THR A 5 -29.83 32.86 -2.89
C THR A 5 -29.08 33.92 -2.11
N VAL A 6 -29.75 34.57 -1.17
CA VAL A 6 -29.11 35.32 -0.08
C VAL A 6 -29.38 34.58 1.22
N TYR A 7 -28.31 34.26 1.94
CA TYR A 7 -28.37 33.74 3.30
C TYR A 7 -28.12 34.90 4.27
N GLU A 8 -28.98 35.06 5.27
CA GLU A 8 -28.97 36.21 6.17
C GLU A 8 -29.30 35.82 7.61
N ASN A 9 -29.12 36.76 8.55
CA ASN A 9 -29.37 36.57 9.98
C ASN A 9 -28.56 35.39 10.55
N ALA A 10 -27.25 35.39 10.32
CA ALA A 10 -26.30 34.45 10.93
C ALA A 10 -24.93 35.11 11.08
N ARG A 11 -24.09 34.57 11.97
CA ARG A 11 -22.69 35.00 12.09
C ARG A 11 -21.81 34.15 11.19
N PHE A 12 -21.38 34.70 10.05
CA PHE A 12 -20.51 34.03 9.10
C PHE A 12 -19.04 34.24 9.49
N LEU A 13 -18.38 33.20 10.01
CA LEU A 13 -16.94 33.18 10.19
C LEU A 13 -16.29 32.92 8.82
N THR A 14 -15.89 33.98 8.13
CA THR A 14 -15.45 33.88 6.73
C THR A 14 -14.06 33.27 6.55
N GLY A 15 -13.33 33.06 7.66
CA GLY A 15 -11.93 32.61 7.70
C GLY A 15 -10.93 33.74 7.87
N ASN A 16 -11.24 34.95 7.38
CA ASN A 16 -10.40 36.15 7.52
C ASN A 16 -11.12 37.33 8.19
N GLY A 17 -12.34 37.11 8.69
CA GLY A 17 -13.22 38.14 9.26
C GLY A 17 -14.62 37.59 9.47
N GLU A 18 -15.58 38.48 9.74
CA GLU A 18 -16.97 38.13 9.99
C GLU A 18 -17.92 38.86 9.03
N SER A 19 -19.11 38.28 8.82
CA SER A 19 -20.20 38.85 8.03
C SER A 19 -21.55 38.42 8.62
N ASP A 20 -22.63 39.12 8.31
CA ASP A 20 -24.00 38.81 8.74
C ASP A 20 -24.90 38.28 7.60
N ALA A 21 -24.46 38.45 6.36
CA ALA A 21 -25.13 37.94 5.16
C ALA A 21 -24.14 37.47 4.08
N LEU A 22 -24.61 36.61 3.18
CA LEU A 22 -23.85 36.05 2.05
C LEU A 22 -24.77 35.84 0.83
N ALA A 23 -24.36 36.38 -0.33
CA ALA A 23 -25.09 36.25 -1.59
C ALA A 23 -24.41 35.25 -2.53
N VAL A 24 -25.21 34.36 -3.13
CA VAL A 24 -24.74 33.28 -4.01
C VAL A 24 -25.34 33.41 -5.42
N LEU A 25 -24.50 33.31 -6.43
CA LEU A 25 -24.89 33.18 -7.83
C LEU A 25 -24.08 32.06 -8.50
N HIS A 26 -24.76 31.11 -9.14
CA HIS A 26 -24.15 29.95 -9.80
C HIS A 26 -23.19 29.18 -8.89
N GLY A 27 -23.59 28.96 -7.64
CA GLY A 27 -22.80 28.25 -6.64
C GLY A 27 -21.60 29.02 -6.09
N ARG A 28 -21.41 30.29 -6.48
CA ARG A 28 -20.30 31.14 -6.01
C ARG A 28 -20.78 32.33 -5.20
N ILE A 29 -19.98 32.71 -4.21
CA ILE A 29 -20.18 33.88 -3.37
C ILE A 29 -19.91 35.12 -4.22
N VAL A 30 -20.86 36.06 -4.27
CA VAL A 30 -20.72 37.30 -5.05
C VAL A 30 -20.69 38.56 -4.19
N ALA A 31 -21.22 38.50 -2.97
CA ALA A 31 -21.19 39.59 -2.00
C ALA A 31 -21.32 39.05 -0.57
N LEU A 32 -20.93 39.87 0.40
CA LEU A 32 -21.06 39.65 1.84
C LEU A 32 -21.70 40.88 2.49
N GLY A 33 -22.22 40.73 3.70
CA GLY A 33 -22.70 41.84 4.53
C GLY A 33 -23.85 42.63 3.91
N GLU A 34 -23.83 43.94 4.12
CA GLU A 34 -24.82 44.88 3.56
C GLU A 34 -24.94 44.77 2.03
N ASP A 35 -23.81 44.59 1.32
CA ASP A 35 -23.80 44.40 -0.14
C ASP A 35 -24.57 43.15 -0.55
N ALA A 36 -24.47 42.06 0.22
CA ALA A 36 -25.28 40.86 -0.02
C ALA A 36 -26.76 41.12 0.25
N ALA A 37 -27.08 41.78 1.37
CA ALA A 37 -28.44 42.07 1.79
C ALA A 37 -29.18 43.03 0.83
N ALA A 38 -28.46 43.94 0.16
CA ALA A 38 -29.01 44.88 -0.82
C ALA A 38 -29.36 44.24 -2.18
N LEU A 39 -28.86 43.03 -2.48
CA LEU A 39 -29.09 42.37 -3.76
C LEU A 39 -30.51 41.78 -3.86
N SER A 40 -31.08 41.84 -5.07
CA SER A 40 -32.29 41.10 -5.42
C SER A 40 -31.95 39.61 -5.55
N ALA A 41 -32.72 38.72 -4.91
CA ALA A 41 -32.48 37.28 -4.90
C ALA A 41 -33.68 36.48 -5.45
N LYS A 42 -33.46 35.25 -5.95
CA LYS A 42 -34.56 34.32 -6.22
C LYS A 42 -35.10 33.71 -4.93
N ARG A 43 -34.20 33.44 -3.96
CA ARG A 43 -34.49 32.91 -2.64
C ARG A 43 -33.77 33.72 -1.55
N ARG A 44 -34.42 33.92 -0.42
CA ARG A 44 -33.80 34.42 0.82
C ARG A 44 -33.94 33.35 1.89
N VAL A 45 -32.87 33.10 2.63
CA VAL A 45 -32.81 32.07 3.68
C VAL A 45 -32.36 32.73 4.96
N ASP A 46 -33.27 32.81 5.92
CA ASP A 46 -32.98 33.22 7.29
C ASP A 46 -32.35 32.04 8.04
N LEU A 47 -31.14 32.24 8.55
CA LEU A 47 -30.37 31.23 9.29
C LEU A 47 -30.53 31.35 10.82
N ALA A 48 -31.51 32.13 11.30
CA ALA A 48 -32.00 32.16 12.67
C ALA A 48 -30.91 32.39 13.74
N GLY A 49 -29.93 33.25 13.46
CA GLY A 49 -28.84 33.61 14.36
C GLY A 49 -27.76 32.53 14.53
N THR A 50 -27.76 31.49 13.69
CA THR A 50 -26.74 30.41 13.74
C THR A 50 -25.33 30.91 13.36
N VAL A 51 -24.32 30.06 13.58
CA VAL A 51 -22.94 30.35 13.17
C VAL A 51 -22.65 29.60 11.88
N VAL A 52 -22.05 30.28 10.89
CA VAL A 52 -21.70 29.68 9.60
C VAL A 52 -20.18 29.68 9.45
N VAL A 53 -19.61 28.54 9.07
CA VAL A 53 -18.18 28.38 8.80
C VAL A 53 -17.96 27.86 7.38
N PRO A 54 -16.76 28.03 6.77
CA PRO A 54 -16.46 27.37 5.51
C PRO A 54 -16.66 25.87 5.65
N GLY A 55 -17.14 25.22 4.60
CA GLY A 55 -17.48 23.81 4.66
C GLY A 55 -16.25 22.99 5.06
N PHE A 56 -16.44 22.00 5.93
CA PHE A 56 -15.32 21.17 6.36
C PHE A 56 -14.77 20.41 5.16
N HIS A 57 -13.45 20.32 5.10
CA HIS A 57 -12.69 19.63 4.07
C HIS A 57 -11.81 18.58 4.74
N ASP A 58 -12.11 17.32 4.49
CA ASP A 58 -11.31 16.20 5.00
C ASP A 58 -10.12 15.92 4.06
N ALA A 59 -8.90 16.21 4.52
CA ALA A 59 -7.71 16.09 3.69
C ALA A 59 -7.22 14.65 3.46
N HIS A 60 -7.76 13.67 4.17
CA HIS A 60 -7.40 12.25 4.03
C HIS A 60 -8.52 11.39 4.61
N ASN A 61 -9.16 10.59 3.75
CA ASN A 61 -10.15 9.60 4.16
C ASN A 61 -10.24 8.50 3.10
N HIS A 62 -11.00 7.46 3.42
CA HIS A 62 -11.36 6.37 2.53
C HIS A 62 -12.87 6.30 2.38
N MET A 63 -13.42 7.18 1.54
CA MET A 63 -14.85 7.37 1.31
C MET A 63 -15.52 6.14 0.72
N ALA A 64 -14.90 5.54 -0.30
CA ALA A 64 -15.42 4.32 -0.93
C ALA A 64 -15.50 3.16 0.08
N TRP A 65 -14.39 2.94 0.79
CA TRP A 65 -14.30 1.94 1.86
C TRP A 65 -15.33 2.23 2.96
N TYR A 66 -15.41 3.46 3.48
CA TYR A 66 -16.39 3.80 4.52
C TYR A 66 -17.82 3.49 4.08
N GLY A 67 -18.20 3.94 2.90
CA GLY A 67 -19.55 3.72 2.35
C GLY A 67 -19.92 2.25 2.22
N MET A 68 -18.96 1.42 1.84
CA MET A 68 -19.11 -0.04 1.80
C MET A 68 -19.15 -0.67 3.20
N ALA A 69 -18.31 -0.19 4.12
CA ALA A 69 -18.24 -0.69 5.49
C ALA A 69 -19.54 -0.46 6.29
N LEU A 70 -20.41 0.44 5.83
CA LEU A 70 -21.76 0.59 6.38
C LEU A 70 -22.67 -0.63 6.15
N ASP A 71 -22.28 -1.61 5.33
CA ASP A 71 -22.95 -2.92 5.20
C ASP A 71 -22.32 -4.03 6.08
N ASP A 72 -21.16 -3.75 6.68
CA ASP A 72 -20.41 -4.72 7.50
C ASP A 72 -21.03 -4.87 8.89
N VAL A 73 -20.67 -5.96 9.57
CA VAL A 73 -20.95 -6.12 11.00
C VAL A 73 -20.13 -5.10 11.79
N PRO A 74 -20.76 -4.19 12.55
CA PRO A 74 -20.02 -3.17 13.32
C PRO A 74 -19.38 -3.82 14.55
N LEU A 75 -18.05 -3.67 14.69
CA LEU A 75 -17.27 -4.26 15.77
C LEU A 75 -16.58 -3.24 16.68
N SER A 76 -16.65 -1.93 16.36
CA SER A 76 -15.96 -0.87 17.12
C SER A 76 -16.46 -0.69 18.55
N SER A 77 -17.69 -1.11 18.85
CA SER A 77 -18.26 -1.07 20.19
C SER A 77 -17.94 -2.30 21.04
N CYS A 78 -17.37 -3.36 20.46
CA CYS A 78 -17.05 -4.59 21.19
C CYS A 78 -15.92 -4.34 22.19
N ARG A 79 -15.99 -5.01 23.34
CA ARG A 79 -15.02 -4.93 24.45
C ARG A 79 -14.36 -6.27 24.77
N SER A 80 -14.78 -7.35 24.12
CA SER A 80 -14.12 -8.66 24.21
C SER A 80 -14.18 -9.40 22.87
N VAL A 81 -13.27 -10.37 22.68
CA VAL A 81 -13.32 -11.27 21.51
C VAL A 81 -14.62 -12.08 21.45
N ASP A 82 -15.23 -12.38 22.59
CA ASP A 82 -16.51 -13.10 22.64
C ASP A 82 -17.67 -12.25 22.11
N GLU A 83 -17.72 -10.96 22.43
CA GLU A 83 -18.71 -10.04 21.84
C GLU A 83 -18.57 -9.92 20.32
N VAL A 84 -17.33 -10.00 19.80
CA VAL A 84 -17.06 -10.04 18.37
C VAL A 84 -17.63 -11.33 17.75
N TYR A 85 -17.38 -12.48 18.38
CA TYR A 85 -17.93 -13.76 17.92
C TYR A 85 -19.47 -13.77 17.95
N ASP A 86 -20.09 -13.20 18.98
CA ASP A 86 -21.55 -13.05 19.08
C ASP A 86 -22.13 -12.14 17.99
N ALA A 87 -21.42 -11.07 17.61
CA ALA A 87 -21.82 -10.21 16.50
C ALA A 87 -21.77 -10.97 15.16
N VAL A 88 -20.71 -11.75 14.93
CA VAL A 88 -20.54 -12.60 13.75
C VAL A 88 -21.63 -13.68 13.69
N ALA A 89 -21.89 -14.39 14.79
CA ALA A 89 -22.91 -15.43 14.87
C ALA A 89 -24.33 -14.88 14.60
N ARG A 90 -24.65 -13.69 15.15
CA ARG A 90 -25.92 -12.99 14.85
C ARG A 90 -26.07 -12.67 13.38
N ARG A 91 -25.00 -12.25 12.70
CA ARG A 91 -25.04 -12.00 11.25
C ARG A 91 -25.23 -13.29 10.45
N ALA A 92 -24.55 -14.36 10.85
CA ALA A 92 -24.62 -15.67 10.20
C ALA A 92 -26.05 -16.24 10.20
N ALA A 93 -26.82 -16.05 11.28
CA ALA A 93 -28.19 -16.55 11.41
C ALA A 93 -29.16 -16.03 10.34
N GLY A 94 -28.87 -14.88 9.71
CA GLY A 94 -29.69 -14.28 8.67
C GLY A 94 -29.20 -14.49 7.24
N LEU A 95 -28.16 -15.31 7.01
CA LEU A 95 -27.52 -15.47 5.71
C LEU A 95 -27.48 -16.94 5.26
N PRO A 96 -27.53 -17.22 3.94
CA PRO A 96 -27.29 -18.55 3.40
C PRO A 96 -25.86 -19.04 3.71
N ARG A 97 -25.70 -20.34 3.99
CA ARG A 97 -24.37 -20.96 4.15
C ARG A 97 -23.50 -20.72 2.92
N GLY A 98 -22.19 -20.55 3.13
CA GLY A 98 -21.23 -20.17 2.08
C GLY A 98 -21.16 -18.68 1.78
N SER A 99 -22.03 -17.84 2.37
CA SER A 99 -21.95 -16.39 2.23
C SER A 99 -20.73 -15.82 2.95
N TRP A 100 -20.26 -14.66 2.49
CA TRP A 100 -19.30 -13.83 3.22
C TRP A 100 -19.97 -13.11 4.40
N ILE A 101 -19.28 -13.12 5.54
CA ILE A 101 -19.55 -12.26 6.68
C ILE A 101 -18.33 -11.36 6.85
N ILE A 102 -18.53 -10.07 6.60
CA ILE A 102 -17.51 -9.05 6.75
C ILE A 102 -17.86 -8.23 7.99
N GLY A 103 -16.92 -8.13 8.93
CA GLY A 103 -17.02 -7.26 10.09
C GLY A 103 -15.92 -6.21 10.08
N SER A 104 -16.16 -5.04 10.66
CA SER A 104 -15.25 -3.90 10.60
C SER A 104 -15.13 -3.15 11.92
N GLY A 105 -13.93 -2.65 12.19
CA GLY A 105 -13.67 -1.65 13.23
C GLY A 105 -13.26 -2.20 14.59
N TYR A 106 -12.92 -3.49 14.71
CA TYR A 106 -12.40 -4.02 15.97
C TYR A 106 -10.97 -3.50 16.23
N ASP A 107 -10.59 -3.36 17.50
CA ASP A 107 -9.28 -2.88 17.95
C ASP A 107 -8.78 -3.78 19.07
N GLN A 108 -7.69 -4.54 18.85
CA GLN A 108 -7.21 -5.51 19.85
C GLN A 108 -6.81 -4.86 21.17
N ASN A 109 -6.44 -3.57 21.16
CA ASN A 109 -6.05 -2.85 22.37
C ASN A 109 -7.25 -2.55 23.27
N LYS A 110 -8.48 -2.67 22.74
CA LYS A 110 -9.75 -2.43 23.44
C LYS A 110 -10.52 -3.71 23.73
N LEU A 111 -10.06 -4.86 23.23
CA LEU A 111 -10.72 -6.15 23.42
C LEU A 111 -10.02 -6.95 24.52
N GLU A 112 -10.80 -7.37 25.51
CA GLU A 112 -10.42 -8.51 26.34
C GLU A 112 -10.22 -9.75 25.45
N GLY A 113 -9.04 -10.37 25.56
CA GLY A 113 -8.61 -11.47 24.68
C GLY A 113 -7.80 -11.06 23.45
N GLY A 114 -7.59 -9.75 23.21
CA GLY A 114 -6.74 -9.25 22.14
C GLY A 114 -7.32 -9.48 20.75
N HIS A 115 -6.55 -10.14 19.85
CA HIS A 115 -7.01 -10.43 18.49
C HIS A 115 -8.01 -11.61 18.47
N PRO A 116 -9.11 -11.51 17.69
CA PRO A 116 -9.91 -12.68 17.33
C PRO A 116 -9.06 -13.75 16.62
N THR A 117 -9.46 -15.01 16.70
CA THR A 117 -8.73 -16.14 16.10
C THR A 117 -9.59 -16.88 15.08
N ARG A 118 -8.96 -17.55 14.09
CA ARG A 118 -9.66 -18.39 13.11
C ARG A 118 -10.61 -19.39 13.77
N HIS A 119 -10.18 -20.01 14.88
CA HIS A 119 -10.94 -21.04 15.58
C HIS A 119 -12.17 -20.47 16.29
N GLY A 120 -12.08 -19.25 16.81
CA GLY A 120 -13.24 -18.54 17.34
C GLY A 120 -14.27 -18.25 16.25
N LEU A 121 -13.81 -17.79 15.09
CA LEU A 121 -14.69 -17.51 13.94
C LEU A 121 -15.33 -18.78 13.37
N ASP A 122 -14.60 -19.90 13.30
CA ASP A 122 -15.14 -21.18 12.85
C ASP A 122 -16.30 -21.66 13.74
N ARG A 123 -16.20 -21.44 15.06
CA ARG A 123 -17.28 -21.74 16.01
C ARG A 123 -18.45 -20.76 15.88
N ALA A 124 -18.17 -19.48 15.68
CA ALA A 124 -19.18 -18.42 15.61
C ALA A 124 -20.05 -18.52 14.34
N ALA A 125 -19.46 -18.89 13.20
CA ALA A 125 -20.15 -18.97 11.92
C ALA A 125 -19.71 -20.20 11.10
N PRO A 126 -20.10 -21.42 11.52
CA PRO A 126 -19.69 -22.65 10.86
C PRO A 126 -20.28 -22.74 9.44
N GLY A 127 -19.40 -22.89 8.44
CA GLY A 127 -19.78 -22.97 7.02
C GLY A 127 -19.97 -21.63 6.32
N PHE A 128 -19.44 -20.54 6.90
CA PHE A 128 -19.36 -19.22 6.26
C PHE A 128 -17.90 -18.83 5.98
N LEU A 129 -17.71 -17.88 5.07
CA LEU A 129 -16.42 -17.21 4.87
C LEU A 129 -16.42 -15.96 5.73
N VAL A 130 -15.47 -15.82 6.66
CA VAL A 130 -15.45 -14.70 7.62
C VAL A 130 -14.18 -13.88 7.45
N ARG A 131 -14.33 -12.57 7.32
CA ARG A 131 -13.25 -11.58 7.34
C ARG A 131 -13.58 -10.45 8.31
N LEU A 132 -12.73 -10.23 9.30
CA LEU A 132 -12.83 -9.11 10.23
C LEU A 132 -11.74 -8.10 9.91
N LYS A 133 -12.12 -6.90 9.48
CA LYS A 133 -11.20 -5.79 9.22
C LYS A 133 -10.88 -5.07 10.53
N HIS A 134 -9.60 -5.00 10.86
CA HIS A 134 -9.12 -4.23 12.01
C HIS A 134 -9.32 -2.74 11.77
N THR A 135 -9.53 -1.97 12.85
CA THR A 135 -9.78 -0.52 12.76
C THR A 135 -8.68 0.21 12.02
N SER A 136 -7.42 -0.21 12.12
CA SER A 136 -6.31 0.47 11.43
C SER A 136 -6.30 0.29 9.91
N GLY A 137 -7.05 -0.66 9.34
CA GLY A 137 -6.90 -1.03 7.92
C GLY A 137 -5.64 -1.83 7.57
N HIS A 138 -4.69 -1.93 8.50
CA HIS A 138 -3.41 -2.63 8.32
C HIS A 138 -3.46 -4.11 8.72
N MET A 139 -4.60 -4.60 9.20
CA MET A 139 -4.75 -5.99 9.63
C MET A 139 -6.16 -6.52 9.36
N THR A 140 -6.26 -7.82 9.14
CA THR A 140 -7.55 -8.52 9.10
C THR A 140 -7.43 -9.92 9.68
N VAL A 141 -8.48 -10.40 10.34
CA VAL A 141 -8.58 -11.79 10.80
C VAL A 141 -9.56 -12.53 9.92
N VAL A 142 -9.15 -13.69 9.43
CA VAL A 142 -10.00 -14.59 8.64
C VAL A 142 -10.16 -15.96 9.30
N ASN A 143 -11.25 -16.65 9.00
CA ASN A 143 -11.51 -18.00 9.52
C ASN A 143 -10.79 -19.09 8.70
N SER A 144 -10.88 -20.34 9.15
CA SER A 144 -10.16 -21.45 8.52
C SER A 144 -10.63 -21.72 7.09
N ALA A 145 -11.92 -21.49 6.80
CA ALA A 145 -12.49 -21.67 5.47
C ALA A 145 -11.90 -20.70 4.43
N VAL A 146 -11.55 -19.47 4.85
CA VAL A 146 -10.85 -18.50 4.00
C VAL A 146 -9.37 -18.85 3.91
N LEU A 147 -8.70 -19.15 5.03
CA LEU A 147 -7.28 -19.53 5.04
C LEU A 147 -6.97 -20.69 4.10
N ALA A 148 -7.86 -21.69 4.02
CA ALA A 148 -7.70 -22.85 3.14
C ALA A 148 -7.70 -22.51 1.64
N GLN A 149 -8.11 -21.29 1.27
CA GLN A 149 -8.12 -20.79 -0.11
C GLN A 149 -6.95 -19.84 -0.40
N LEU A 150 -6.12 -19.50 0.60
CA LEU A 150 -4.99 -18.60 0.44
C LEU A 150 -3.72 -19.38 0.17
N ASP A 151 -2.85 -18.81 -0.67
CA ASP A 151 -1.50 -19.33 -0.89
C ASP A 151 -0.55 -18.85 0.22
N LEU A 152 -0.58 -19.55 1.36
CA LEU A 152 0.24 -19.23 2.52
C LEU A 152 1.75 -19.48 2.30
N GLY A 153 2.13 -20.07 1.17
CA GLY A 153 3.53 -20.24 0.76
C GLY A 153 4.12 -18.98 0.12
N ASN A 154 3.27 -18.09 -0.40
CA ASN A 154 3.65 -16.90 -1.16
C ASN A 154 3.09 -15.63 -0.52
N VAL A 155 3.54 -15.34 0.70
CA VAL A 155 3.21 -14.09 1.40
C VAL A 155 3.95 -12.93 0.72
N PRO A 156 3.25 -11.86 0.29
CA PRO A 156 3.90 -10.69 -0.32
C PRO A 156 4.96 -10.06 0.60
N VAL A 157 6.00 -9.46 -0.01
CA VAL A 157 6.96 -8.61 0.70
C VAL A 157 6.21 -7.51 1.45
N GLY A 158 6.67 -7.19 2.67
CA GLY A 158 5.97 -6.22 3.52
C GLY A 158 4.66 -6.75 4.11
N GLY A 159 4.42 -8.07 4.07
CA GLY A 159 3.26 -8.74 4.65
C GLY A 159 3.63 -9.82 5.66
N ASP A 160 2.77 -10.04 6.64
CA ASP A 160 2.94 -11.08 7.65
C ASP A 160 1.66 -11.90 7.86
N VAL A 161 1.79 -13.23 7.88
CA VAL A 161 0.74 -14.16 8.26
C VAL A 161 1.10 -14.68 9.65
N VAL A 162 0.42 -14.16 10.66
CA VAL A 162 0.75 -14.43 12.05
C VAL A 162 0.48 -15.89 12.37
N ARG A 163 1.50 -16.57 12.90
CA ARG A 163 1.45 -17.97 13.32
C ARG A 163 1.51 -18.08 14.84
N ASP A 164 0.89 -19.12 15.37
CA ASP A 164 0.99 -19.48 16.79
C ASP A 164 2.29 -20.25 17.08
N GLU A 165 2.45 -20.69 18.33
CA GLU A 165 3.65 -21.41 18.80
C GLU A 165 3.91 -22.73 18.07
N ASP A 166 2.87 -23.37 17.52
CA ASP A 166 3.00 -24.62 16.76
C ASP A 166 3.29 -24.39 15.27
N GLY A 167 3.33 -23.12 14.84
CA GLY A 167 3.58 -22.70 13.47
C GLY A 167 2.32 -22.62 12.61
N SER A 168 1.13 -22.87 13.17
CA SER A 168 -0.15 -22.78 12.47
C SER A 168 -0.58 -21.33 12.27
N PRO A 169 -1.16 -20.98 11.11
CA PRO A 169 -1.62 -19.61 10.84
C PRO A 169 -2.84 -19.25 11.70
N THR A 170 -2.76 -18.22 12.53
CA THR A 170 -3.83 -17.81 13.47
C THR A 170 -5.09 -17.28 12.77
N GLY A 171 -4.97 -16.90 11.50
CA GLY A 171 -5.99 -16.16 10.74
C GLY A 171 -5.70 -14.67 10.62
N LEU A 172 -4.77 -14.12 11.40
CA LEU A 172 -4.39 -12.71 11.34
C LEU A 172 -3.38 -12.47 10.19
N LEU A 173 -3.81 -11.65 9.22
CA LEU A 173 -3.00 -11.17 8.11
C LEU A 173 -2.68 -9.69 8.34
N ARG A 174 -1.41 -9.30 8.21
CA ARG A 174 -0.94 -7.93 8.41
C ARG A 174 -0.38 -7.35 7.13
N GLU A 175 -0.59 -6.05 6.93
CA GLU A 175 0.03 -5.26 5.87
C GLU A 175 -0.21 -5.86 4.48
N GLN A 176 0.82 -6.11 3.67
CA GLN A 176 0.68 -6.65 2.32
C GLN A 176 0.08 -8.08 2.29
N ALA A 177 0.12 -8.83 3.39
CA ALA A 177 -0.51 -10.16 3.42
C ALA A 177 -2.04 -10.09 3.26
N GLN A 178 -2.65 -8.93 3.50
CA GLN A 178 -4.06 -8.70 3.22
C GLN A 178 -4.39 -8.80 1.72
N LEU A 179 -3.42 -8.50 0.84
CA LEU A 179 -3.61 -8.60 -0.61
C LEU A 179 -3.87 -10.03 -1.09
N MET A 180 -3.49 -11.05 -0.30
CA MET A 180 -3.81 -12.45 -0.60
C MET A 180 -5.33 -12.71 -0.64
N LEU A 181 -6.14 -11.85 -0.04
CA LEU A 181 -7.61 -11.94 -0.11
C LEU A 181 -8.18 -11.45 -1.44
N ARG A 182 -7.43 -10.67 -2.22
CA ARG A 182 -7.93 -10.05 -3.46
C ARG A 182 -8.53 -11.06 -4.44
N PRO A 183 -7.88 -12.20 -4.76
CA PRO A 183 -8.48 -13.17 -5.68
C PRO A 183 -9.86 -13.68 -5.26
N LEU A 184 -10.22 -13.55 -3.98
CA LEU A 184 -11.50 -14.01 -3.43
C LEU A 184 -12.58 -12.90 -3.38
N THR A 185 -12.19 -11.63 -3.37
CA THR A 185 -13.10 -10.50 -3.16
C THR A 185 -13.06 -9.44 -4.27
N TYR A 186 -12.11 -9.53 -5.19
CA TYR A 186 -11.81 -8.50 -6.20
C TYR A 186 -12.08 -9.00 -7.63
N PRO A 187 -12.50 -8.12 -8.57
CA PRO A 187 -12.82 -6.71 -8.36
C PRO A 187 -14.19 -6.52 -7.70
N THR A 188 -14.29 -5.58 -6.75
CA THR A 188 -15.58 -5.13 -6.26
C THR A 188 -16.37 -4.54 -7.44
N PRO A 189 -17.64 -4.93 -7.65
CA PRO A 189 -18.45 -4.37 -8.72
C PRO A 189 -18.57 -2.84 -8.58
N VAL A 190 -18.41 -2.11 -9.69
CA VAL A 190 -18.49 -0.64 -9.73
C VAL A 190 -19.77 -0.11 -9.08
N GLU A 191 -20.91 -0.78 -9.32
CA GLU A 191 -22.20 -0.40 -8.73
C GLU A 191 -22.22 -0.49 -7.19
N THR A 192 -21.48 -1.44 -6.62
CA THR A 192 -21.31 -1.54 -5.16
C THR A 192 -20.52 -0.33 -4.62
N VAL A 193 -19.48 0.10 -5.35
CA VAL A 193 -18.71 1.30 -4.99
C VAL A 193 -19.60 2.55 -5.09
N VAL A 194 -20.38 2.71 -6.17
CA VAL A 194 -21.33 3.84 -6.34
C VAL A 194 -22.32 3.91 -5.16
N ARG A 195 -22.90 2.77 -4.75
CA ARG A 195 -23.78 2.70 -3.57
C ARG A 195 -23.05 3.10 -2.28
N GLY A 196 -21.79 2.71 -2.13
CA GLY A 196 -20.95 3.15 -1.03
C GLY A 196 -20.76 4.67 -1.02
N LEU A 197 -20.37 5.25 -2.16
CA LEU A 197 -20.17 6.70 -2.31
C LEU A 197 -21.44 7.52 -2.03
N ASP A 198 -22.60 7.01 -2.45
CA ASP A 198 -23.92 7.61 -2.15
C ASP A 198 -24.12 7.75 -0.63
N ARG A 199 -23.99 6.64 0.10
CA ARG A 199 -24.19 6.59 1.56
C ARG A 199 -23.14 7.39 2.32
N ALA A 200 -21.88 7.29 1.89
CA ALA A 200 -20.79 8.08 2.46
C ALA A 200 -21.05 9.58 2.29
N SER A 201 -21.48 10.02 1.10
CA SER A 201 -21.80 11.42 0.82
C SER A 201 -22.92 11.93 1.73
N GLU A 202 -23.99 11.15 1.91
CA GLU A 202 -25.08 11.55 2.83
C GLU A 202 -24.59 11.75 4.25
N ARG A 203 -23.74 10.84 4.74
CA ARG A 203 -23.16 10.98 6.07
C ARG A 203 -22.26 12.22 6.16
N TYR A 204 -21.42 12.45 5.17
CA TYR A 204 -20.46 13.55 5.16
C TYR A 204 -21.18 14.90 5.20
N LEU A 205 -22.26 15.05 4.43
CA LEU A 205 -23.12 16.23 4.49
C LEU A 205 -23.77 16.42 5.85
N ALA A 206 -24.24 15.34 6.49
CA ALA A 206 -24.83 15.44 7.83
C ALA A 206 -23.84 15.91 8.91
N GLU A 207 -22.53 15.85 8.62
CA GLU A 207 -21.43 16.23 9.51
C GLU A 207 -20.71 17.52 9.08
N GLY A 208 -21.26 18.26 8.11
CA GLY A 208 -20.70 19.55 7.68
C GLY A 208 -19.56 19.43 6.66
N ILE A 209 -19.25 18.21 6.21
CA ILE A 209 -18.20 17.96 5.22
C ILE A 209 -18.76 18.26 3.82
N THR A 210 -18.05 19.13 3.11
CA THR A 210 -18.41 19.58 1.74
C THR A 210 -17.43 19.07 0.69
N SER A 211 -16.22 18.74 1.12
CA SER A 211 -15.13 18.32 0.25
C SER A 211 -14.23 17.29 0.94
N VAL A 212 -13.70 16.35 0.17
CA VAL A 212 -12.88 15.27 0.69
C VAL A 212 -11.74 14.93 -0.26
N GLN A 213 -10.67 14.38 0.32
CA GLN A 213 -9.57 13.80 -0.42
C GLN A 213 -9.49 12.29 -0.14
N GLU A 214 -9.90 11.51 -1.13
CA GLU A 214 -9.94 10.04 -1.08
C GLU A 214 -8.53 9.49 -1.29
N ALA A 215 -8.00 8.72 -0.35
CA ALA A 215 -6.61 8.33 -0.33
C ALA A 215 -6.38 6.92 -0.89
N GLY A 216 -6.04 6.80 -2.17
CA GLY A 216 -5.49 5.58 -2.76
C GLY A 216 -6.49 4.71 -3.52
N ILE A 217 -7.14 5.27 -4.55
CA ILE A 217 -8.06 4.52 -5.41
C ILE A 217 -7.35 3.60 -6.39
N GLY A 218 -8.09 2.61 -6.89
CA GLY A 218 -7.71 1.79 -8.05
C GLY A 218 -6.88 0.55 -7.73
N GLY A 219 -6.13 0.55 -6.62
CA GLY A 219 -5.22 -0.55 -6.29
C GLY A 219 -4.66 -0.49 -4.87
N GLY A 220 -3.53 -1.17 -4.63
CA GLY A 220 -2.85 -1.15 -3.32
C GLY A 220 -3.66 -1.74 -2.15
N LEU A 221 -3.44 -1.27 -0.93
CA LEU A 221 -4.11 -1.83 0.26
C LEU A 221 -5.58 -1.41 0.41
N VAL A 222 -5.98 -0.29 -0.20
CA VAL A 222 -7.25 0.39 0.09
C VAL A 222 -8.18 0.55 -1.13
N GLY A 223 -7.67 0.38 -2.35
CA GLY A 223 -8.49 0.45 -3.57
C GLY A 223 -9.36 -0.79 -3.77
N GLU A 224 -10.64 -0.56 -4.06
CA GLU A 224 -11.68 -1.59 -4.09
C GLU A 224 -11.86 -2.25 -5.47
N THR A 225 -11.49 -1.54 -6.55
CA THR A 225 -11.65 -2.01 -7.94
C THR A 225 -10.70 -1.23 -8.88
N PRO A 226 -10.22 -1.80 -10.02
CA PRO A 226 -9.25 -1.10 -10.87
C PRO A 226 -9.85 0.16 -11.52
N ALA A 227 -11.16 0.13 -11.76
CA ALA A 227 -11.92 1.22 -12.36
C ALA A 227 -12.62 2.11 -11.32
N GLU A 228 -12.02 2.29 -10.14
CA GLU A 228 -12.67 3.01 -9.03
C GLU A 228 -12.95 4.48 -9.36
N LEU A 229 -12.10 5.14 -10.14
CA LEU A 229 -12.37 6.48 -10.67
C LEU A 229 -13.67 6.51 -11.50
N ALA A 230 -13.96 5.45 -12.26
CA ALA A 230 -15.21 5.35 -13.01
C ALA A 230 -16.44 5.26 -12.11
N ALA A 231 -16.32 4.67 -10.91
CA ALA A 231 -17.39 4.69 -9.90
C ALA A 231 -17.67 6.12 -9.42
N TYR A 232 -16.63 6.92 -9.18
CA TYR A 232 -16.79 8.33 -8.82
C TYR A 232 -17.43 9.16 -9.95
N GLN A 233 -17.02 8.94 -11.20
CA GLN A 233 -17.62 9.58 -12.37
C GLN A 233 -19.11 9.23 -12.49
N LEU A 234 -19.44 7.94 -12.39
CA LEU A 234 -20.82 7.46 -12.47
C LEU A 234 -21.68 7.96 -11.30
N ALA A 235 -21.13 7.99 -10.08
CA ALA A 235 -21.81 8.56 -8.92
C ALA A 235 -22.11 10.05 -9.12
N ARG A 236 -21.18 10.80 -9.74
CA ARG A 236 -21.40 12.19 -10.11
C ARG A 236 -22.47 12.36 -11.20
N GLU A 237 -22.38 11.58 -12.29
CA GLU A 237 -23.36 11.62 -13.39
C GLU A 237 -24.79 11.34 -12.90
N ARG A 238 -24.93 10.44 -11.94
CA ARG A 238 -26.21 10.09 -11.30
C ARG A 238 -26.65 11.07 -10.21
N GLY A 239 -25.81 12.05 -9.85
CA GLY A 239 -26.09 13.03 -8.80
C GLY A 239 -26.06 12.46 -7.38
N VAL A 240 -25.43 11.31 -7.16
CA VAL A 240 -25.31 10.66 -5.83
C VAL A 240 -23.95 10.94 -5.14
N LEU A 241 -22.97 11.44 -5.88
CA LEU A 241 -21.76 12.05 -5.29
C LEU A 241 -22.08 13.48 -4.84
N ARG A 242 -22.44 13.65 -3.56
CA ARG A 242 -22.99 14.93 -3.04
C ARG A 242 -21.95 15.84 -2.38
N VAL A 243 -20.71 15.38 -2.26
CA VAL A 243 -19.55 16.16 -1.79
C VAL A 243 -18.49 16.22 -2.88
N ARG A 244 -17.62 17.24 -2.86
CA ARG A 244 -16.54 17.38 -3.84
C ARG A 244 -15.41 16.38 -3.54
N GLY A 245 -14.94 15.68 -4.56
CA GLY A 245 -13.90 14.66 -4.44
C GLY A 245 -12.59 15.05 -5.10
N THR A 246 -11.50 15.01 -4.34
CA THR A 246 -10.13 15.00 -4.88
C THR A 246 -9.55 13.60 -4.65
N VAL A 247 -9.49 12.77 -5.69
CA VAL A 247 -9.10 11.36 -5.53
C VAL A 247 -7.60 11.18 -5.71
N MET A 248 -6.93 10.56 -4.75
CA MET A 248 -5.53 10.19 -4.84
C MET A 248 -5.42 8.79 -5.43
N VAL A 249 -4.61 8.62 -6.45
CA VAL A 249 -4.44 7.32 -7.12
C VAL A 249 -3.31 6.54 -6.48
N ALA A 250 -3.48 5.24 -6.26
CA ALA A 250 -2.42 4.42 -5.68
C ALA A 250 -1.18 4.38 -6.59
N ALA A 251 0.02 4.44 -6.02
CA ALA A 251 1.26 4.33 -6.78
C ALA A 251 1.32 3.05 -7.64
N SER A 252 0.73 1.96 -7.14
CA SER A 252 0.69 0.65 -7.80
C SER A 252 -0.14 0.61 -9.10
N VAL A 253 -0.93 1.64 -9.40
CA VAL A 253 -1.68 1.73 -10.67
C VAL A 253 -0.99 2.63 -11.69
N LEU A 254 0.08 3.32 -11.29
CA LEU A 254 0.91 4.09 -12.21
C LEU A 254 1.93 3.17 -12.87
N HIS A 255 2.28 3.51 -14.10
CA HIS A 255 3.30 2.81 -14.87
C HIS A 255 4.05 3.80 -15.77
N ASP A 256 5.16 3.36 -16.35
CA ASP A 256 5.88 4.16 -17.33
C ASP A 256 5.08 4.28 -18.62
N LEU A 257 4.90 5.51 -19.06
CA LEU A 257 4.20 5.87 -20.29
C LEU A 257 5.21 6.25 -21.38
N ASP A 258 4.97 5.75 -22.58
CA ASP A 258 5.76 6.03 -23.77
C ASP A 258 5.74 7.51 -24.18
N ALA A 259 6.52 7.84 -25.21
CA ALA A 259 6.51 9.15 -25.87
C ALA A 259 6.80 10.35 -24.93
N GLY A 260 7.50 10.11 -23.82
CA GLY A 260 7.91 11.14 -22.87
C GLY A 260 6.82 11.58 -21.88
N ALA A 261 5.71 10.84 -21.78
CA ALA A 261 4.67 11.10 -20.79
C ALA A 261 5.10 10.71 -19.35
N GLY A 262 6.13 9.87 -19.21
CA GLY A 262 6.75 9.54 -17.93
C GLY A 262 5.88 8.64 -17.06
N PHE A 263 6.01 8.73 -15.74
CA PHE A 263 5.30 7.86 -14.81
C PHE A 263 3.88 8.37 -14.50
N GLY A 264 2.84 7.65 -14.89
CA GLY A 264 1.47 8.15 -14.77
C GLY A 264 0.36 7.17 -15.12
N LEU A 265 -0.83 7.73 -15.38
CA LEU A 265 -2.00 6.99 -15.86
C LEU A 265 -2.17 7.22 -17.36
N ASP A 266 -2.34 6.13 -18.11
CA ASP A 266 -2.60 6.04 -19.56
C ASP A 266 -2.45 7.34 -20.35
N LEU A 267 -3.53 8.09 -20.61
CA LEU A 267 -3.54 9.30 -21.44
C LEU A 267 -2.76 10.51 -20.86
N GLY A 268 -1.77 10.27 -20.00
CA GLY A 268 -0.97 11.28 -19.31
C GLY A 268 -1.73 12.00 -18.20
N MET A 269 -2.79 11.38 -17.67
CA MET A 269 -3.59 11.98 -16.60
C MET A 269 -2.79 12.03 -15.31
N ARG A 270 -2.78 13.19 -14.65
CA ARG A 270 -2.04 13.44 -13.41
C ARG A 270 -2.74 14.46 -12.52
N THR A 271 -2.11 14.78 -11.38
CA THR A 271 -2.58 15.79 -10.42
C THR A 271 -3.12 17.05 -11.11
N GLY A 272 -4.35 17.42 -10.75
CA GLY A 272 -5.07 18.58 -11.26
C GLY A 272 -6.07 18.29 -12.37
N PHE A 273 -6.05 17.11 -12.98
CA PHE A 273 -7.01 16.74 -14.03
C PHE A 273 -8.42 16.54 -13.46
N GLY A 274 -9.42 17.16 -14.06
CA GLY A 274 -10.81 17.16 -13.61
C GLY A 274 -11.36 18.57 -13.47
N ASP A 275 -12.32 18.77 -12.57
CA ASP A 275 -12.93 20.07 -12.32
C ASP A 275 -13.16 20.33 -10.83
N GLU A 276 -13.96 21.36 -10.51
CA GLU A 276 -14.29 21.75 -9.15
C GLU A 276 -15.10 20.72 -8.35
N TRP A 277 -15.65 19.67 -9.00
CA TRP A 277 -16.46 18.65 -8.33
C TRP A 277 -15.71 17.32 -8.15
N LEU A 278 -15.03 16.87 -9.20
CA LEU A 278 -14.25 15.62 -9.17
C LEU A 278 -12.94 15.82 -9.94
N ARG A 279 -11.82 15.56 -9.28
CA ARG A 279 -10.49 15.68 -9.88
C ARG A 279 -9.48 14.70 -9.30
N ILE A 280 -8.45 14.42 -10.08
CA ILE A 280 -7.28 13.63 -9.70
C ILE A 280 -6.35 14.52 -8.85
N GLY A 281 -6.08 14.08 -7.63
CA GLY A 281 -5.20 14.71 -6.67
C GLY A 281 -3.77 14.15 -6.71
N ALA A 282 -3.19 13.94 -5.54
CA ALA A 282 -1.87 13.35 -5.39
C ALA A 282 -1.83 11.88 -5.83
N MET A 283 -0.64 11.37 -6.10
CA MET A 283 -0.38 9.93 -6.07
C MET A 283 -0.15 9.50 -4.62
N LYS A 284 -0.81 8.41 -4.18
CA LYS A 284 -0.73 7.83 -2.84
C LYS A 284 0.29 6.68 -2.81
N LEU A 285 1.32 6.81 -1.98
CA LEU A 285 2.34 5.78 -1.73
C LEU A 285 2.26 5.34 -0.26
N PHE A 286 2.57 4.07 0.03
CA PHE A 286 2.68 3.55 1.39
C PHE A 286 4.13 3.19 1.70
N ALA A 287 4.75 3.90 2.66
CA ALA A 287 6.10 3.57 3.10
C ALA A 287 6.09 2.45 4.13
N ASP A 288 5.29 2.56 5.19
CA ASP A 288 5.31 1.63 6.34
C ASP A 288 3.92 1.20 6.84
N GLY A 289 3.88 0.50 7.96
CA GLY A 289 2.66 0.01 8.62
C GLY A 289 2.00 1.03 9.55
N SER A 290 1.47 0.54 10.67
CA SER A 290 0.67 1.31 11.63
C SER A 290 1.29 1.38 13.04
N LEU A 291 1.05 2.48 13.75
CA LEU A 291 1.51 2.63 15.13
C LEU A 291 0.69 1.78 16.11
N VAL A 292 -0.63 1.76 15.96
CA VAL A 292 -1.54 0.97 16.82
C VAL A 292 -1.38 -0.53 16.62
N GLY A 293 -0.99 -0.96 15.41
CA GLY A 293 -0.63 -2.34 15.11
C GLY A 293 0.84 -2.68 15.39
N ARG A 294 1.67 -1.70 15.79
CA ARG A 294 3.11 -1.85 16.04
C ARG A 294 3.88 -2.43 14.84
N THR A 295 3.56 -1.92 13.65
CA THR A 295 4.14 -2.34 12.36
C THR A 295 4.79 -1.20 11.59
N CYS A 296 4.58 0.07 11.98
CA CYS A 296 5.26 1.22 11.38
C CYS A 296 6.77 1.16 11.62
N ALA A 297 7.58 1.62 10.65
CA ALA A 297 9.03 1.45 10.70
C ALA A 297 9.67 2.48 11.64
N MET A 298 10.28 2.01 12.72
CA MET A 298 10.88 2.81 13.78
C MET A 298 12.40 2.74 13.76
N HIS A 299 13.09 3.78 14.26
CA HIS A 299 14.55 3.71 14.48
C HIS A 299 14.90 2.84 15.69
N GLU A 300 14.05 2.87 16.70
CA GLU A 300 14.20 2.12 17.95
C GLU A 300 13.00 1.21 18.18
N PRO A 301 13.18 0.05 18.86
CA PRO A 301 12.09 -0.90 19.07
C PRO A 301 10.87 -0.30 19.79
N PHE A 302 9.67 -0.82 19.54
CA PHE A 302 8.47 -0.43 20.28
C PHE A 302 8.62 -0.71 21.77
N ALA A 303 7.97 0.11 22.61
CA ALA A 303 8.02 -0.05 24.05
C ALA A 303 7.45 -1.42 24.46
N GLY A 304 8.25 -2.17 25.21
CA GLY A 304 7.94 -3.54 25.65
C GLY A 304 8.22 -4.64 24.62
N GLU A 305 8.73 -4.30 23.43
CA GLU A 305 9.04 -5.27 22.37
C GLU A 305 10.46 -5.03 21.82
N PRO A 306 11.51 -5.56 22.48
CA PRO A 306 12.90 -5.20 22.20
C PRO A 306 13.39 -5.55 20.79
N ASP A 307 12.71 -6.48 20.11
CA ASP A 307 13.06 -6.95 18.76
C ASP A 307 12.11 -6.42 17.67
N ASN A 308 11.10 -5.62 18.03
CA ASN A 308 10.13 -5.10 17.06
C ASN A 308 10.40 -3.64 16.72
N VAL A 309 10.98 -3.39 15.55
CA VAL A 309 11.18 -2.05 14.96
C VAL A 309 10.20 -1.76 13.83
N GLY A 310 9.18 -2.58 13.65
CA GLY A 310 8.29 -2.54 12.48
C GLY A 310 9.04 -2.80 11.17
N TYR A 311 8.41 -2.45 10.05
CA TYR A 311 8.97 -2.71 8.72
C TYR A 311 8.36 -1.81 7.64
N PHE A 312 9.05 -1.74 6.51
CA PHE A 312 8.57 -1.07 5.31
C PHE A 312 7.64 -1.97 4.49
N GLN A 313 6.69 -1.36 3.80
CA GLN A 313 5.76 -2.01 2.88
C GLN A 313 6.45 -2.46 1.59
N VAL A 314 7.41 -1.66 1.13
CA VAL A 314 8.27 -1.92 -0.02
C VAL A 314 9.71 -1.49 0.33
N PRO A 315 10.74 -2.00 -0.36
CA PRO A 315 12.13 -1.59 -0.13
C PRO A 315 12.33 -0.07 -0.19
N GLU A 316 13.25 0.46 0.62
CA GLU A 316 13.50 1.91 0.74
C GLU A 316 13.93 2.55 -0.58
N ASP A 317 14.73 1.83 -1.37
CA ASP A 317 15.15 2.23 -2.70
C ASP A 317 13.96 2.29 -3.69
N GLU A 318 12.96 1.42 -3.53
CA GLU A 318 11.72 1.48 -4.30
C GLU A 318 10.86 2.70 -3.92
N ILE A 319 10.79 3.04 -2.63
CA ILE A 319 10.16 4.28 -2.15
C ILE A 319 10.82 5.49 -2.84
N ALA A 320 12.15 5.56 -2.79
CA ALA A 320 12.90 6.66 -3.39
C ALA A 320 12.73 6.74 -4.91
N ARG A 321 12.80 5.60 -5.62
CA ARG A 321 12.57 5.52 -7.07
C ARG A 321 11.18 6.00 -7.45
N THR A 322 10.15 5.52 -6.75
CA THR A 322 8.75 5.86 -7.02
C THR A 322 8.49 7.36 -6.80
N ILE A 323 9.01 7.92 -5.69
CA ILE A 323 8.92 9.35 -5.40
C ILE A 323 9.62 10.17 -6.50
N ALA A 324 10.84 9.79 -6.89
CA ALA A 324 11.58 10.50 -7.92
C ALA A 324 10.90 10.45 -9.30
N ALA A 325 10.36 9.30 -9.69
CA ALA A 325 9.65 9.12 -10.95
C ALA A 325 8.37 9.97 -11.00
N ALA A 326 7.52 9.88 -9.99
CA ALA A 326 6.28 10.66 -9.92
C ALA A 326 6.53 12.17 -9.81
N HIS A 327 7.57 12.56 -9.08
CA HIS A 327 7.97 13.96 -8.95
C HIS A 327 8.32 14.57 -10.31
N ARG A 328 9.15 13.87 -11.09
CA ARG A 328 9.52 14.28 -12.47
C ARG A 328 8.33 14.30 -13.41
N ALA A 329 7.41 13.35 -13.26
CA ALA A 329 6.18 13.28 -14.06
C ALA A 329 5.11 14.31 -13.66
N GLY A 330 5.41 15.19 -12.69
CA GLY A 330 4.55 16.32 -12.35
C GLY A 330 3.41 15.98 -11.39
N TRP A 331 3.45 14.84 -10.71
CA TRP A 331 2.50 14.50 -9.65
C TRP A 331 2.76 15.34 -8.40
N GLN A 332 1.70 15.67 -7.65
CA GLN A 332 1.82 15.83 -6.20
C GLN A 332 1.90 14.41 -5.60
N ILE A 333 2.69 14.24 -4.55
CA ILE A 333 2.90 12.94 -3.92
C ILE A 333 2.41 13.02 -2.49
N ALA A 334 1.66 12.01 -2.07
CA ALA A 334 1.16 11.81 -0.71
C ALA A 334 1.69 10.46 -0.22
N THR A 335 2.68 10.50 0.66
CA THR A 335 3.31 9.27 1.17
C THR A 335 2.85 9.01 2.60
N HIS A 336 2.21 7.86 2.82
CA HIS A 336 1.95 7.34 4.17
C HIS A 336 3.27 7.01 4.83
N ALA A 337 3.57 7.71 5.93
CA ALA A 337 4.71 7.41 6.81
C ALA A 337 4.33 7.74 8.25
N ILE A 338 4.30 6.70 9.09
CA ILE A 338 3.90 6.80 10.49
C ILE A 338 5.12 6.80 11.41
N GLY A 339 6.00 5.79 11.26
CA GLY A 339 7.15 5.61 12.12
C GLY A 339 8.25 6.63 11.83
N ASP A 340 9.08 6.89 12.84
CA ASP A 340 10.12 7.93 12.76
C ASP A 340 11.18 7.60 11.70
N ARG A 341 11.50 6.31 11.52
CA ARG A 341 12.40 5.86 10.45
C ARG A 341 11.77 5.99 9.07
N ALA A 342 10.48 5.68 8.94
CA ALA A 342 9.77 5.88 7.68
C ALA A 342 9.74 7.35 7.26
N ILE A 343 9.50 8.26 8.21
CA ILE A 343 9.53 9.69 7.97
C ILE A 343 10.93 10.14 7.52
N THR A 344 12.02 9.67 8.15
CA THR A 344 13.39 9.97 7.71
C THR A 344 13.62 9.56 6.24
N VAL A 345 13.28 8.32 5.86
CA VAL A 345 13.47 7.81 4.49
C VAL A 345 12.65 8.62 3.47
N VAL A 346 11.42 8.97 3.81
CA VAL A 346 10.56 9.78 2.93
C VAL A 346 11.09 11.21 2.79
N LEU A 347 11.64 11.80 3.85
CA LEU A 347 12.30 13.11 3.78
C LEU A 347 13.54 13.05 2.89
N ASP A 348 14.36 12.01 3.00
CA ASP A 348 15.54 11.78 2.13
C ASP A 348 15.12 11.69 0.66
N ALA A 349 14.07 10.90 0.36
CA ALA A 349 13.56 10.74 -0.99
C ALA A 349 13.00 12.04 -1.59
N TYR A 350 12.22 12.82 -0.81
CA TYR A 350 11.70 14.10 -1.27
C TYR A 350 12.79 15.14 -1.48
N GLU A 351 13.76 15.24 -0.57
CA GLU A 351 14.90 16.15 -0.71
C GLU A 351 15.73 15.82 -1.95
N ALA A 352 16.02 14.53 -2.19
CA ALA A 352 16.73 14.09 -3.38
C ALA A 352 15.96 14.42 -4.67
N ALA A 353 14.65 14.16 -4.70
CA ALA A 353 13.80 14.48 -5.85
C ALA A 353 13.75 16.00 -6.14
N LEU A 354 13.54 16.81 -5.10
CA LEU A 354 13.49 18.28 -5.21
C LEU A 354 14.83 18.88 -5.62
N LYS A 355 15.95 18.32 -5.14
CA LYS A 355 17.29 18.73 -5.54
C LYS A 355 17.56 18.40 -7.02
N ALA A 356 17.12 17.23 -7.48
CA ALA A 356 17.31 16.80 -8.86
C ALA A 356 16.41 17.54 -9.86
N ALA A 357 15.16 17.86 -9.48
CA ALA A 357 14.20 18.54 -10.35
C ALA A 357 13.37 19.59 -9.57
N PRO A 358 13.91 20.79 -9.26
CA PRO A 358 13.24 21.75 -8.39
C PRO A 358 11.81 22.13 -8.82
N ARG A 359 10.85 22.02 -7.90
CA ARG A 359 9.44 22.42 -8.09
C ARG A 359 8.98 23.28 -6.91
N PRO A 360 8.93 24.62 -7.05
CA PRO A 360 8.63 25.53 -5.93
C PRO A 360 7.26 25.33 -5.26
N ASP A 361 6.22 24.96 -6.03
CA ASP A 361 4.86 24.71 -5.52
C ASP A 361 4.49 23.22 -5.66
N HIS A 362 5.36 22.34 -5.18
CA HIS A 362 5.18 20.88 -5.27
C HIS A 362 4.10 20.34 -4.31
N ARG A 363 3.95 20.99 -3.14
CA ARG A 363 3.04 20.63 -2.03
C ARG A 363 3.02 19.14 -1.73
N HIS A 364 4.18 18.49 -1.78
CA HIS A 364 4.27 17.07 -1.44
C HIS A 364 3.92 16.86 0.03
N ARG A 365 3.36 15.69 0.31
CA ARG A 365 2.71 15.40 1.57
C ARG A 365 3.30 14.17 2.22
N ILE A 366 3.32 14.22 3.55
CA ILE A 366 3.49 13.05 4.41
C ILE A 366 2.17 12.84 5.13
N GLU A 367 1.48 11.77 4.77
CA GLU A 367 0.23 11.38 5.42
C GLU A 367 0.52 10.81 6.80
N HIS A 368 -0.32 11.15 7.77
CA HIS A 368 -0.13 10.92 9.20
C HIS A 368 1.02 11.75 9.78
N CYS A 369 2.25 11.51 9.31
CA CYS A 369 3.47 12.10 9.85
C CYS A 369 3.50 11.95 11.39
N ALA A 370 3.18 10.74 11.86
CA ALA A 370 2.78 10.53 13.24
C ALA A 370 3.93 10.74 14.21
N VAL A 371 5.07 10.05 14.04
CA VAL A 371 6.21 10.11 14.98
C VAL A 371 7.31 11.01 14.41
N LEU A 372 7.15 12.33 14.51
CA LEU A 372 8.08 13.30 13.94
C LEU A 372 9.15 13.73 14.95
N ARG A 373 10.39 13.27 14.73
CA ARG A 373 11.55 13.66 15.54
C ARG A 373 11.77 15.18 15.56
N PRO A 374 12.14 15.78 16.71
CA PRO A 374 12.43 17.21 16.85
C PRO A 374 13.35 17.83 15.81
N GLU A 375 14.41 17.13 15.45
CA GLU A 375 15.43 17.53 14.49
C GLU A 375 14.92 17.54 13.04
N GLU A 376 14.00 16.63 12.68
CA GLU A 376 13.46 16.52 11.33
C GLU A 376 12.38 17.57 11.03
N LEU A 377 11.76 18.17 12.05
CA LEU A 377 10.71 19.19 11.89
C LEU A 377 11.19 20.37 11.03
N LYS A 378 12.40 20.87 11.29
CA LYS A 378 12.97 22.00 10.54
C LYS A 378 13.24 21.61 9.10
N ARG A 379 13.66 20.36 8.87
CA ARG A 379 13.92 19.82 7.55
C ARG A 379 12.63 19.73 6.74
N LEU A 380 11.57 19.13 7.30
CA LEU A 380 10.24 19.07 6.70
C LEU A 380 9.74 20.46 6.29
N ALA A 381 9.81 21.42 7.20
CA ALA A 381 9.40 22.81 6.93
C ALA A 381 10.25 23.47 5.83
N SER A 382 11.58 23.31 5.86
CA SER A 382 12.48 23.89 4.85
C SER A 382 12.28 23.33 3.44
N LEU A 383 11.80 22.10 3.33
CA LEU A 383 11.47 21.46 2.07
C LEU A 383 10.11 21.89 1.51
N GLY A 384 9.31 22.68 2.25
CA GLY A 384 7.96 23.06 1.83
C GLY A 384 6.95 21.89 1.83
N LEU A 385 7.23 20.84 2.60
CA LEU A 385 6.37 19.66 2.73
C LEU A 385 5.15 19.96 3.61
N ILE A 386 4.07 19.20 3.36
CA ILE A 386 2.83 19.27 4.13
C ILE A 386 2.68 17.97 4.93
N ALA A 387 2.65 18.07 6.25
CA ALA A 387 2.21 16.96 7.09
C ALA A 387 0.67 16.94 7.14
N SER A 388 0.05 15.78 6.94
CA SER A 388 -1.42 15.60 7.01
C SER A 388 -1.80 14.67 8.17
N PRO A 389 -1.91 15.20 9.40
CA PRO A 389 -2.24 14.43 10.60
C PRO A 389 -3.74 14.24 10.81
N GLN A 390 -4.09 13.31 11.71
CA GLN A 390 -5.46 12.99 12.11
C GLN A 390 -5.72 13.41 13.56
N GLY A 391 -6.52 14.46 13.77
CA GLY A 391 -6.78 14.98 15.12
C GLY A 391 -7.47 13.97 16.03
N ARG A 392 -8.46 13.25 15.49
CA ARG A 392 -9.29 12.29 16.23
C ARG A 392 -8.51 11.06 16.72
N PHE A 393 -7.35 10.75 16.13
CA PHE A 393 -6.50 9.65 16.57
C PHE A 393 -6.02 9.83 18.02
N VAL A 394 -5.82 11.08 18.46
CA VAL A 394 -5.40 11.36 19.84
C VAL A 394 -6.40 10.80 20.84
N ASN A 395 -7.69 10.94 20.59
CA ASN A 395 -8.72 10.40 21.48
C ASN A 395 -8.87 8.88 21.31
N GLU A 396 -9.16 8.42 20.09
CA GLU A 396 -9.61 7.04 19.88
C GLU A 396 -8.47 6.02 19.90
N LEU A 397 -7.26 6.43 19.53
CA LEU A 397 -6.09 5.55 19.40
C LEU A 397 -4.95 5.93 20.38
N GLY A 398 -5.06 7.09 21.03
CA GLY A 398 -3.98 7.69 21.82
C GLY A 398 -3.41 6.79 22.91
N ASP A 399 -4.26 6.06 23.64
CA ASP A 399 -3.79 5.16 24.69
C ASP A 399 -2.89 4.04 24.13
N GLY A 400 -3.27 3.44 22.99
CA GLY A 400 -2.46 2.42 22.31
C GLY A 400 -1.16 2.99 21.73
N MET A 401 -1.21 4.19 21.15
CA MET A 401 -0.02 4.87 20.63
C MET A 401 0.98 5.21 21.72
N ARG A 402 0.51 5.71 22.87
CA ARG A 402 1.35 5.97 24.06
C ARG A 402 2.03 4.71 24.57
N ALA A 403 1.26 3.62 24.66
CA ALA A 403 1.78 2.33 25.08
C ALA A 403 2.82 1.76 24.09
N ALA A 404 2.68 2.04 22.79
CA ALA A 404 3.63 1.61 21.76
C ALA A 404 4.93 2.43 21.76
N LEU A 405 4.85 3.74 21.98
CA LEU A 405 6.01 4.65 21.91
C LEU A 405 6.85 4.67 23.19
N GLY A 406 6.18 4.60 24.34
CA GLY A 406 6.80 4.90 25.63
C GLY A 406 7.00 6.40 25.88
N PRO A 407 7.36 6.79 27.12
CA PRO A 407 7.33 8.18 27.57
C PRO A 407 8.32 9.10 26.86
N GLU A 408 9.43 8.58 26.35
CA GLU A 408 10.48 9.40 25.71
C GLU A 408 10.07 9.87 24.30
N ARG A 409 9.31 9.04 23.57
CA ARG A 409 8.88 9.30 22.19
C ARG A 409 7.43 9.75 22.09
N GLU A 410 6.66 9.65 23.18
CA GLU A 410 5.30 10.16 23.26
C GLU A 410 5.16 11.62 22.79
N PRO A 411 6.06 12.57 23.15
CA PRO A 411 5.99 13.96 22.68
C PRO A 411 6.21 14.12 21.17
N TRP A 412 6.69 13.10 20.47
CA TRP A 412 6.91 13.15 19.02
C TRP A 412 5.64 12.87 18.21
N CYS A 413 4.57 12.43 18.89
CA CYS A 413 3.35 11.94 18.27
C CYS A 413 2.39 13.08 17.89
N TYR A 414 2.09 13.21 16.59
CA TYR A 414 1.16 14.20 16.01
C TYR A 414 1.46 15.64 16.44
N ARG A 415 2.59 16.19 16.00
CA ARG A 415 3.10 17.50 16.45
C ARG A 415 2.46 18.71 15.76
N LEU A 416 1.16 18.90 15.97
CA LEU A 416 0.33 19.87 15.26
C LEU A 416 0.82 21.31 15.44
N LYS A 417 1.04 21.73 16.69
CA LYS A 417 1.41 23.12 17.00
C LYS A 417 2.83 23.42 16.53
N SER A 418 3.74 22.48 16.75
CA SER A 418 5.11 22.58 16.26
C SER A 418 5.19 22.77 14.74
N LEU A 419 4.35 22.07 13.96
CA LEU A 419 4.27 22.24 12.50
C LEU A 419 3.81 23.65 12.11
N LEU A 420 2.77 24.18 12.76
CA LEU A 420 2.29 25.54 12.51
C LEU A 420 3.34 26.60 12.89
N ASP A 421 3.98 26.44 14.04
CA ASP A 421 5.01 27.37 14.52
C ASP A 421 6.28 27.34 13.66
N ALA A 422 6.53 26.23 12.96
CA ALA A 422 7.57 26.11 11.94
C ALA A 422 7.18 26.76 10.59
N GLY A 423 5.97 27.32 10.47
CA GLY A 423 5.47 27.98 9.25
C GLY A 423 4.82 27.04 8.23
N CYS A 424 4.56 25.78 8.59
CA CYS A 424 3.87 24.86 7.70
C CYS A 424 2.37 25.19 7.61
N VAL A 425 1.76 24.90 6.47
CA VAL A 425 0.29 24.86 6.39
C VAL A 425 -0.17 23.50 6.90
N LEU A 426 -1.04 23.51 7.91
CA LEU A 426 -1.59 22.32 8.53
C LEU A 426 -2.98 22.01 7.97
N PRO A 427 -3.16 20.96 7.14
CA PRO A 427 -4.46 20.37 6.88
C PRO A 427 -4.92 19.49 8.05
N ALA A 428 -6.23 19.32 8.19
CA ALA A 428 -6.80 18.33 9.10
C ALA A 428 -7.49 17.22 8.31
N SER A 429 -7.43 16.01 8.84
CA SER A 429 -8.01 14.82 8.21
C SER A 429 -8.57 13.84 9.23
N SER A 430 -9.45 12.93 8.79
CA SER A 430 -10.01 11.90 9.66
C SER A 430 -9.36 10.54 9.52
N ASP A 431 -8.93 10.18 8.31
CA ASP A 431 -8.64 8.81 7.92
C ASP A 431 -9.83 7.83 8.16
N ARG A 432 -11.06 8.33 8.04
CA ARG A 432 -12.27 7.49 8.13
C ARG A 432 -12.20 6.36 7.08
N PRO A 433 -12.51 5.10 7.41
CA PRO A 433 -13.21 4.62 8.62
C PRO A 433 -12.33 4.19 9.80
N VAL A 434 -11.05 4.57 9.84
CA VAL A 434 -10.14 4.13 10.93
C VAL A 434 -10.59 4.61 12.30
N VAL A 435 -11.11 5.83 12.38
CA VAL A 435 -11.78 6.45 13.53
C VAL A 435 -13.08 7.11 13.08
N ASP A 436 -13.85 7.68 14.01
CA ASP A 436 -14.94 8.58 13.62
C ASP A 436 -14.38 9.80 12.84
N GLY A 437 -14.94 10.07 11.68
CA GLY A 437 -14.51 11.16 10.80
C GLY A 437 -15.31 12.45 10.91
N ALA A 438 -16.21 12.57 11.90
CA ALA A 438 -16.93 13.81 12.13
C ALA A 438 -15.94 14.93 12.52
N PRO A 439 -15.96 16.11 11.86
CA PRO A 439 -14.99 17.18 12.14
C PRO A 439 -15.11 17.78 13.54
N LEU A 440 -16.32 17.92 14.09
CA LEU A 440 -16.54 18.61 15.38
C LEU A 440 -15.85 17.88 16.56
N PRO A 441 -16.00 16.55 16.75
CA PRO A 441 -15.19 15.81 17.73
C PRO A 441 -13.68 15.93 17.49
N ALA A 442 -13.24 15.91 16.23
CA ALA A 442 -11.83 16.04 15.90
C ALA A 442 -11.27 17.42 16.26
N LEU A 443 -12.03 18.51 16.06
CA LEU A 443 -11.66 19.85 16.53
C LEU A 443 -11.42 19.86 18.05
N ALA A 444 -12.33 19.26 18.83
CA ALA A 444 -12.18 19.16 20.28
C ALA A 444 -10.89 18.41 20.66
N ASP A 445 -10.54 17.35 19.94
CA ASP A 445 -9.33 16.57 20.19
C ASP A 445 -8.04 17.30 19.77
N MET A 446 -8.07 18.08 18.70
CA MET A 446 -6.93 18.94 18.31
C MET A 446 -6.66 20.04 19.35
N VAL A 447 -7.71 20.56 19.98
CA VAL A 447 -7.62 21.59 21.02
C VAL A 447 -7.20 21.00 22.37
N ARG A 448 -7.78 19.87 22.77
CA ARG A 448 -7.62 19.33 24.13
C ARG A 448 -6.55 18.26 24.23
N ARG A 449 -6.34 17.51 23.15
CA ARG A 449 -5.41 16.39 23.01
C ARG A 449 -5.55 15.33 24.11
N LYS A 450 -6.79 14.99 24.46
CA LYS A 450 -7.09 13.98 25.49
C LYS A 450 -7.36 12.63 24.85
N THR A 451 -6.65 11.60 25.32
CA THR A 451 -6.93 10.20 25.00
C THR A 451 -8.28 9.75 25.58
N ALA A 452 -8.79 8.60 25.16
CA ALA A 452 -10.02 8.02 25.70
C ALA A 452 -9.94 7.78 27.23
N SER A 453 -8.77 7.45 27.77
CA SER A 453 -8.53 7.35 29.22
C SER A 453 -8.40 8.71 29.94
N GLY A 454 -8.39 9.82 29.21
CA GLY A 454 -8.32 11.18 29.74
C GLY A 454 -6.90 11.75 29.87
N VAL A 455 -5.87 11.03 29.42
CA VAL A 455 -4.49 11.51 29.45
C VAL A 455 -4.27 12.54 28.35
N VAL A 456 -3.52 13.61 28.66
CA VAL A 456 -3.17 14.64 27.67
C VAL A 456 -1.89 14.21 26.94
N LEU A 457 -2.00 13.94 25.64
CA LEU A 457 -0.90 13.56 24.77
C LEU A 457 -0.22 14.81 24.21
N GLY A 458 1.04 15.08 24.55
CA GLY A 458 1.79 16.24 24.03
C GLY A 458 1.05 17.58 24.25
N PRO A 459 0.95 18.09 25.49
CA PRO A 459 0.17 19.28 25.82
C PRO A 459 0.58 20.54 25.04
N GLU A 460 1.85 20.67 24.67
CA GLU A 460 2.41 21.72 23.83
C GLU A 460 1.94 21.66 22.37
N GLU A 461 1.41 20.52 21.92
CA GLU A 461 0.95 20.30 20.55
C GLU A 461 -0.53 20.66 20.34
N ARG A 462 -1.17 21.27 21.35
CA ARG A 462 -2.56 21.75 21.28
C ARG A 462 -2.69 22.93 20.33
N LEU A 463 -3.79 22.93 19.60
CA LEU A 463 -4.20 24.07 18.79
C LEU A 463 -5.20 24.95 19.55
N THR A 464 -5.25 26.22 19.19
CA THR A 464 -6.43 27.03 19.49
C THR A 464 -7.64 26.53 18.67
N PRO A 465 -8.88 26.77 19.13
CA PRO A 465 -10.07 26.43 18.35
C PRO A 465 -10.08 27.03 16.93
N ALA A 466 -9.60 28.27 16.78
CA ALA A 466 -9.49 28.93 15.48
C ALA A 466 -8.45 28.25 14.56
N GLU A 467 -7.28 27.86 15.08
CA GLU A 467 -6.28 27.09 14.32
C GLU A 467 -6.84 25.72 13.88
N ALA A 468 -7.56 25.02 14.76
CA ALA A 468 -8.20 23.75 14.44
C ALA A 468 -9.28 23.89 13.35
N LEU A 469 -10.16 24.88 13.47
CA LEU A 469 -11.17 25.20 12.43
C LEU A 469 -10.50 25.51 11.09
N ARG A 470 -9.42 26.30 11.13
CA ARG A 470 -8.66 26.68 9.94
C ARG A 470 -7.99 25.47 9.29
N ALA A 471 -7.52 24.49 10.06
CA ALA A 471 -6.94 23.26 9.54
C ALA A 471 -7.96 22.43 8.75
N TYR A 472 -9.19 22.28 9.28
CA TYR A 472 -10.31 21.57 8.64
C TYR A 472 -10.96 22.33 7.48
N THR A 473 -10.57 23.57 7.20
CA THR A 473 -11.16 24.40 6.13
C THR A 473 -10.08 24.81 5.13
N TYR A 474 -9.40 25.92 5.37
CA TYR A 474 -8.33 26.41 4.48
C TYR A 474 -7.18 25.42 4.38
N GLY A 475 -6.71 24.85 5.50
CA GLY A 475 -5.53 23.97 5.52
C GLY A 475 -5.69 22.78 4.57
N SER A 476 -6.81 22.08 4.70
CA SER A 476 -7.18 20.98 3.81
C SER A 476 -7.40 21.42 2.37
N ALA A 477 -8.02 22.57 2.12
CA ALA A 477 -8.16 23.11 0.77
C ALA A 477 -6.79 23.42 0.13
N TYR A 478 -5.86 23.99 0.89
CA TYR A 478 -4.50 24.28 0.43
C TYR A 478 -3.72 23.02 0.07
N ALA A 479 -3.84 21.95 0.87
CA ALA A 479 -3.19 20.67 0.59
C ALA A 479 -3.65 20.02 -0.73
N ALA A 480 -4.82 20.39 -1.25
CA ALA A 480 -5.36 19.92 -2.53
C ALA A 480 -5.30 20.95 -3.67
N PHE A 481 -4.55 22.05 -3.54
CA PHE A 481 -4.58 23.15 -4.52
C PHE A 481 -6.01 23.69 -4.77
N ALA A 482 -6.87 23.68 -3.74
CA ALA A 482 -8.28 24.08 -3.81
C ALA A 482 -8.55 25.43 -3.13
N GLU A 483 -7.54 26.06 -2.53
CA GLU A 483 -7.68 27.27 -1.72
C GLU A 483 -8.18 28.49 -2.50
N LYS A 484 -8.16 28.44 -3.84
CA LYS A 484 -8.74 29.48 -4.71
C LYS A 484 -10.26 29.43 -4.74
N ASP A 485 -10.85 28.25 -4.53
CA ASP A 485 -12.28 28.01 -4.63
C ASP A 485 -12.93 27.65 -3.29
N LEU A 486 -12.17 27.07 -2.36
CA LEU A 486 -12.65 26.52 -1.09
C LEU A 486 -11.90 27.08 0.13
N GLY A 487 -12.35 26.70 1.32
CA GLY A 487 -11.65 26.89 2.60
C GLY A 487 -11.83 28.24 3.28
N THR A 488 -12.43 29.22 2.61
CA THR A 488 -12.89 30.50 3.19
C THR A 488 -14.17 30.96 2.50
N LEU A 489 -14.94 31.85 3.12
CA LEU A 489 -16.18 32.41 2.56
C LEU A 489 -15.95 33.86 2.11
N VAL A 490 -15.38 34.04 0.92
CA VAL A 490 -15.12 35.36 0.33
C VAL A 490 -15.63 35.43 -1.11
N PRO A 491 -15.96 36.61 -1.65
CA PRO A 491 -16.41 36.75 -3.03
C PRO A 491 -15.47 36.08 -4.05
N GLY A 492 -16.06 35.40 -5.02
CA GLY A 492 -15.38 34.60 -6.05
C GLY A 492 -15.26 33.10 -5.73
N LYS A 493 -15.27 32.73 -4.43
CA LYS A 493 -15.20 31.34 -3.98
C LYS A 493 -16.54 30.62 -4.07
N LEU A 494 -16.50 29.29 -3.97
CA LEU A 494 -17.68 28.45 -3.91
C LEU A 494 -18.45 28.69 -2.60
N ALA A 495 -19.77 28.64 -2.68
CA ALA A 495 -20.67 28.73 -1.55
C ALA A 495 -20.81 27.35 -0.87
N ASP A 496 -19.71 26.89 -0.30
CA ASP A 496 -19.60 25.63 0.43
C ASP A 496 -19.39 25.93 1.91
N PHE A 497 -20.41 25.69 2.74
CA PHE A 497 -20.40 26.06 4.16
C PHE A 497 -21.20 25.12 5.04
N ALA A 498 -20.82 25.04 6.31
CA ALA A 498 -21.56 24.36 7.36
C ALA A 498 -22.24 25.39 8.27
N VAL A 499 -23.50 25.12 8.62
CA VAL A 499 -24.30 25.89 9.57
C VAL A 499 -24.29 25.15 10.90
N LEU A 500 -23.84 25.82 11.95
CA LEU A 500 -23.58 25.25 13.26
C LEU A 500 -24.46 25.89 14.33
N SER A 501 -24.82 25.10 15.34
CA SER A 501 -25.67 25.55 16.46
C SER A 501 -24.95 26.46 17.45
N ALA A 502 -23.61 26.52 17.39
CA ALA A 502 -22.75 27.31 18.29
C ALA A 502 -21.45 27.69 17.59
N ASP A 503 -20.64 28.54 18.22
CA ASP A 503 -19.36 29.01 17.66
C ASP A 503 -18.23 27.98 17.91
N PRO A 504 -17.70 27.32 16.86
CA PRO A 504 -16.62 26.34 17.01
C PRO A 504 -15.27 26.96 17.43
N THR A 505 -15.16 28.30 17.46
CA THR A 505 -13.96 28.99 17.94
C THR A 505 -13.99 29.28 19.45
N ASP A 506 -15.12 29.04 20.10
CA ASP A 506 -15.25 29.03 21.56
C ASP A 506 -15.11 27.59 22.08
N GLU A 507 -14.02 27.33 22.81
CA GLU A 507 -13.71 26.01 23.38
C GLU A 507 -14.83 25.45 24.27
N SER A 508 -15.61 26.32 24.93
CA SER A 508 -16.69 25.91 25.83
C SER A 508 -17.87 25.28 25.09
N THR A 509 -18.00 25.51 23.79
CA THR A 509 -19.13 25.02 22.98
C THR A 509 -18.84 23.66 22.32
N LEU A 510 -17.56 23.27 22.20
CA LEU A 510 -17.09 22.15 21.37
C LEU A 510 -17.74 20.79 21.71
N ASP A 511 -18.24 20.59 22.92
CA ASP A 511 -18.93 19.36 23.34
C ASP A 511 -20.40 19.30 22.93
N SER A 512 -21.00 20.46 22.64
CA SER A 512 -22.45 20.61 22.41
C SER A 512 -22.81 21.09 21.02
N ILE A 513 -21.86 21.69 20.30
CA ILE A 513 -22.04 22.18 18.94
C ILE A 513 -22.50 21.06 18.00
N GLN A 514 -23.51 21.35 17.19
CA GLN A 514 -24.10 20.43 16.22
C GLN A 514 -24.09 21.06 14.82
N VAL A 515 -24.04 20.21 13.80
CA VAL A 515 -24.29 20.61 12.41
C VAL A 515 -25.80 20.68 12.16
N VAL A 516 -26.29 21.87 11.85
CA VAL A 516 -27.69 22.16 11.56
C VAL A 516 -28.00 21.90 10.08
N ALA A 517 -27.12 22.36 9.20
CA ALA A 517 -27.23 22.20 7.76
C ALA A 517 -25.86 22.31 7.08
N THR A 518 -25.78 21.79 5.86
CA THR A 518 -24.59 21.86 5.02
C THR A 518 -24.99 22.30 3.63
N VAL A 519 -24.27 23.28 3.09
CA VAL A 519 -24.51 23.81 1.74
C VAL A 519 -23.31 23.51 0.86
N VAL A 520 -23.56 22.95 -0.33
CA VAL A 520 -22.56 22.72 -1.37
C VAL A 520 -23.07 23.30 -2.69
N GLY A 521 -22.39 24.30 -3.24
CA GLY A 521 -22.72 24.89 -4.54
C GLY A 521 -24.19 25.38 -4.66
N ALA A 522 -24.78 25.89 -3.57
CA ALA A 522 -26.18 26.30 -3.41
C ALA A 522 -27.23 25.20 -3.21
N THR A 523 -26.83 23.92 -3.14
CA THR A 523 -27.71 22.82 -2.70
C THR A 523 -27.59 22.67 -1.19
N CYS A 524 -28.72 22.72 -0.48
CA CYS A 524 -28.77 22.58 0.98
C CYS A 524 -29.16 21.16 1.37
N ALA A 525 -28.36 20.51 2.20
CA ALA A 525 -28.74 19.31 2.94
C ALA A 525 -29.02 19.73 4.40
N THR A 526 -30.26 19.54 4.86
CA THR A 526 -30.70 19.98 6.20
C THR A 526 -30.95 18.80 7.13
N ASN A 527 -30.58 18.96 8.40
CA ASN A 527 -31.04 18.11 9.51
C ASN A 527 -32.28 18.73 10.19
N GLY A 528 -33.22 19.30 9.41
CA GLY A 528 -34.48 19.82 9.95
C GLY A 528 -34.75 21.32 9.82
N VAL A 529 -34.06 22.04 8.92
CA VAL A 529 -34.54 23.35 8.44
C VAL A 529 -35.38 23.08 7.18
N GLU A 530 -36.69 23.31 7.27
CA GLU A 530 -37.60 23.09 6.14
C GLU A 530 -37.27 24.02 4.96
N ASP A 531 -37.26 23.46 3.75
CA ASP A 531 -37.20 24.21 2.50
C ASP A 531 -38.53 24.95 2.31
N ALA A 532 -38.65 26.14 2.89
CA ALA A 532 -39.75 27.07 2.60
C ALA A 532 -39.59 27.61 1.18
N GLY A 533 -39.96 26.79 0.19
CA GLY A 533 -40.21 27.25 -1.17
C GLY A 533 -39.54 26.44 -2.28
N THR A 534 -40.04 25.24 -2.55
CA THR A 534 -40.35 24.78 -3.92
C THR A 534 -41.46 23.73 -3.94
N GLY A 535 -42.72 24.17 -3.97
CA GLY A 535 -43.82 23.30 -4.35
C GLY A 535 -43.77 23.01 -5.85
N ARG A 536 -43.12 21.93 -6.29
CA ARG A 536 -43.46 21.19 -7.52
C ARG A 536 -43.15 19.71 -7.34
N GLY A 537 -44.21 18.91 -7.28
CA GLY A 537 -44.14 17.47 -7.04
C GLY A 537 -43.39 16.71 -8.12
N ARG A 538 -42.67 15.68 -7.69
CA ARG A 538 -42.40 14.48 -8.49
C ARG A 538 -43.09 13.32 -7.80
N GLY A 539 -44.09 12.76 -8.48
CA GLY A 539 -44.79 11.57 -8.05
C GLY A 539 -43.86 10.36 -8.09
N GLY A 540 -43.62 9.76 -6.94
CA GLY A 540 -43.01 8.43 -6.80
C GLY A 540 -44.05 7.47 -6.24
N HIS A 541 -44.25 6.36 -6.94
CA HIS A 541 -45.13 5.26 -6.54
C HIS A 541 -44.87 4.81 -5.10
N ARG A 542 -45.91 4.90 -4.26
CA ARG A 542 -45.98 4.24 -2.95
C ARG A 542 -46.26 2.75 -3.14
N GLY A 543 -45.31 1.90 -2.73
CA GLY A 543 -45.55 0.52 -2.36
C GLY A 543 -45.42 0.39 -0.84
N ASP A 544 -46.48 -0.09 -0.21
CA ASP A 544 -46.67 -0.28 1.23
C ASP A 544 -45.54 -1.03 1.93
N LEU A 545 -45.03 -0.46 3.05
CA LEU A 545 -44.58 -1.23 4.21
C LEU A 545 -45.04 -0.52 5.48
N ARG A 546 -46.05 -1.11 6.13
CA ARG A 546 -46.62 -0.66 7.39
C ARG A 546 -45.69 -0.96 8.56
N ALA A 547 -45.81 -0.06 9.54
CA ALA A 547 -45.04 0.07 10.76
C ALA A 547 -45.18 -1.09 11.76
N HIS A 548 -44.14 -1.25 12.59
CA HIS A 548 -44.32 -1.51 14.01
C HIS A 548 -43.47 -0.53 14.84
N ARG A 549 -44.17 0.32 15.60
CA ARG A 549 -43.67 1.19 16.67
C ARG A 549 -43.88 0.51 18.03
N GLY A 550 -42.98 0.80 18.96
CA GLY A 550 -43.17 0.69 20.43
C GLY A 550 -42.41 -0.47 21.06
N ALA A 551 -41.75 -0.36 22.22
CA ALA A 551 -41.63 0.74 23.18
C ALA A 551 -40.46 0.45 24.14
N ARG A 552 -40.03 1.50 24.85
CA ARG A 552 -39.01 1.49 25.92
C ARG A 552 -39.54 0.81 27.21
N ARG A 553 -38.61 0.11 27.89
CA ARG A 553 -38.38 -0.08 29.34
C ARG A 553 -39.58 -0.20 30.30
N LEU A 554 -39.57 -1.23 31.17
CA LEU A 554 -39.30 -1.12 32.62
C LEU A 554 -39.30 -2.49 33.35
N ARG A 555 -38.62 -2.51 34.50
CA ARG A 555 -38.44 -3.60 35.47
C ARG A 555 -39.75 -3.96 36.20
N GLY A 556 -39.83 -5.19 36.74
CA GLY A 556 -40.76 -5.52 37.83
C GLY A 556 -41.02 -7.03 37.95
N GLN A 557 -40.69 -7.59 39.12
CA GLN A 557 -40.90 -8.99 39.49
C GLN A 557 -42.35 -9.29 39.91
N THR A 558 -42.60 -10.61 40.06
CA THR A 558 -43.58 -11.35 40.91
C THR A 558 -44.97 -11.75 40.38
N ARG A 559 -45.10 -13.09 40.20
CA ARG A 559 -46.12 -14.05 40.70
C ARG A 559 -47.61 -13.88 40.33
N SER A 560 -48.13 -14.89 39.59
CA SER A 560 -49.22 -15.85 39.94
C SER A 560 -50.60 -15.22 40.19
N GLU A 561 -51.68 -15.57 39.49
CA GLU A 561 -52.41 -16.84 39.61
C GLU A 561 -53.52 -16.95 38.53
N THR A 562 -53.90 -18.22 38.27
CA THR A 562 -55.25 -18.78 37.96
C THR A 562 -56.08 -18.36 36.72
N ARG A 563 -56.16 -19.36 35.81
CA ARG A 563 -57.26 -19.87 34.93
C ARG A 563 -58.72 -19.65 35.45
N PRO A 564 -59.84 -19.91 34.69
CA PRO A 564 -60.02 -20.94 33.64
C PRO A 564 -61.05 -20.55 32.50
N PRO A 565 -61.77 -21.46 31.80
CA PRO A 565 -61.67 -21.60 30.32
C PRO A 565 -63.04 -21.60 29.57
N GLY A 566 -63.00 -21.79 28.25
CA GLY A 566 -64.18 -22.09 27.42
C GLY A 566 -63.72 -22.27 25.96
N ASP A 567 -63.34 -23.45 25.49
CA ASP A 567 -64.15 -24.61 25.08
C ASP A 567 -64.61 -24.52 23.62
N GLY A 568 -64.48 -25.66 22.91
CA GLY A 568 -65.18 -25.93 21.65
C GLY A 568 -64.40 -25.87 20.33
N GLY A 569 -64.12 -27.05 19.76
CA GLY A 569 -64.60 -27.31 18.39
C GLY A 569 -63.61 -27.51 17.25
N LEU A 570 -62.88 -28.63 17.29
CA LEU A 570 -62.76 -29.67 16.25
C LEU A 570 -62.86 -29.36 14.73
N SER A 571 -61.93 -30.05 14.03
CA SER A 571 -62.06 -30.74 12.74
C SER A 571 -61.72 -29.97 11.45
N LEU A 572 -61.14 -30.55 10.40
CA LEU A 572 -60.19 -31.65 10.12
C LEU A 572 -60.20 -31.75 8.58
N ARG A 573 -59.01 -32.00 7.98
CA ARG A 573 -58.79 -32.59 6.64
C ARG A 573 -59.14 -31.71 5.41
N ALA A 574 -58.53 -31.88 4.24
CA ALA A 574 -57.31 -32.53 3.76
C ALA A 574 -57.21 -32.25 2.25
N GLY A 575 -55.98 -32.16 1.73
CA GLY A 575 -55.60 -32.49 0.34
C GLY A 575 -56.07 -31.54 -0.76
N ALA A 576 -55.46 -31.50 -1.95
CA ALA A 576 -54.21 -32.03 -2.47
C ALA A 576 -54.01 -31.36 -3.85
N GLU A 577 -52.74 -31.18 -4.23
CA GLU A 577 -52.12 -31.29 -5.56
C GLU A 577 -52.81 -30.76 -6.84
N GLY A 578 -52.01 -30.11 -7.69
CA GLY A 578 -52.34 -29.86 -9.10
C GLY A 578 -51.26 -29.11 -9.87
N VAL A 579 -50.43 -29.86 -10.59
CA VAL A 579 -49.34 -29.45 -11.51
C VAL A 579 -49.87 -28.82 -12.80
N GLY A 580 -49.12 -27.91 -13.44
CA GLY A 580 -49.35 -27.53 -14.84
C GLY A 580 -48.31 -26.54 -15.42
N ALA A 581 -47.59 -26.98 -16.45
CA ALA A 581 -46.50 -26.27 -17.12
C ALA A 581 -46.94 -25.58 -18.44
N HIS A 582 -46.04 -24.72 -18.96
CA HIS A 582 -45.84 -24.29 -20.36
C HIS A 582 -46.77 -23.23 -21.01
N ARG A 583 -46.20 -22.09 -21.46
CA ARG A 583 -45.72 -21.79 -22.86
C ARG A 583 -45.67 -20.28 -23.16
N HIS A 584 -44.67 -19.88 -23.96
CA HIS A 584 -44.57 -18.60 -24.69
C HIS A 584 -45.73 -18.37 -25.68
N PRO A 585 -45.93 -17.12 -26.15
CA PRO A 585 -45.58 -16.84 -27.55
C PRO A 585 -44.98 -15.44 -27.81
N ALA A 586 -44.42 -15.29 -29.02
CA ALA A 586 -43.85 -14.09 -29.62
C ALA A 586 -44.87 -13.29 -30.46
N GLY A 587 -44.56 -12.03 -30.79
CA GLY A 587 -44.98 -11.42 -32.07
C GLY A 587 -45.20 -9.90 -32.14
N ARG A 588 -44.48 -9.28 -33.11
CA ARG A 588 -44.71 -8.02 -33.87
C ARG A 588 -44.25 -6.68 -33.26
N ALA A 589 -43.84 -5.64 -33.98
CA ALA A 589 -43.24 -5.37 -35.31
C ALA A 589 -43.29 -3.82 -35.48
N GLY A 590 -42.27 -3.16 -36.05
CA GLY A 590 -42.45 -1.84 -36.68
C GLY A 590 -41.30 -0.83 -36.61
N GLN A 591 -40.57 -0.70 -37.74
CA GLN A 591 -40.05 0.54 -38.40
C GLN A 591 -39.11 1.49 -37.61
N GLY A 592 -37.97 1.97 -38.13
CA GLY A 592 -37.29 1.80 -39.42
C GLY A 592 -36.07 2.75 -39.54
N ARG A 593 -35.06 2.31 -40.33
CA ARG A 593 -34.15 3.06 -41.25
C ARG A 593 -33.61 4.44 -40.78
N ARG A 594 -32.32 4.78 -40.84
CA ARG A 594 -31.25 4.55 -41.83
C ARG A 594 -30.00 5.29 -41.29
N LEU A 595 -28.79 4.74 -41.40
CA LEU A 595 -27.57 5.54 -41.53
C LEU A 595 -26.66 4.88 -42.57
N ARG A 596 -26.29 5.67 -43.59
CA ARG A 596 -25.44 5.28 -44.71
C ARG A 596 -23.97 5.44 -44.30
N LEU A 597 -23.16 4.46 -44.68
CA LEU A 597 -21.74 4.59 -44.94
C LEU A 597 -21.49 5.60 -46.07
N LEU A 598 -20.40 6.36 -45.98
CA LEU A 598 -19.51 6.64 -47.10
C LEU A 598 -18.13 7.07 -46.60
N HIS A 599 -17.15 6.67 -47.41
CA HIS A 599 -15.70 6.63 -47.23
C HIS A 599 -15.05 7.86 -47.91
N LEU A 600 -13.70 7.87 -47.95
CA LEU A 600 -12.74 8.81 -48.58
C LEU A 600 -12.28 9.99 -47.71
N GLU A 601 -11.06 10.52 -47.85
CA GLU A 601 -9.68 10.11 -48.25
C GLU A 601 -8.86 11.43 -48.17
N LEU A 602 -7.52 11.36 -48.30
CA LEU A 602 -6.59 12.46 -48.68
C LEU A 602 -6.25 13.50 -47.57
N LEU A 603 -4.99 13.94 -47.31
CA LEU A 603 -3.78 14.08 -48.12
C LEU A 603 -2.50 14.08 -47.26
N HIS A 604 -1.43 13.54 -47.83
CA HIS A 604 -0.03 13.77 -47.48
C HIS A 604 0.53 14.87 -48.41
N LEU A 605 1.16 15.92 -47.86
CA LEU A 605 2.16 16.74 -48.57
C LEU A 605 3.08 17.40 -47.52
N GLY A 606 4.39 17.11 -47.63
CA GLY A 606 5.45 17.80 -46.90
C GLY A 606 5.96 19.03 -47.67
N GLY A 607 6.77 19.87 -47.00
CA GLY A 607 7.56 20.91 -47.67
C GLY A 607 7.91 22.14 -46.83
N GLN A 608 9.06 22.05 -46.14
CA GLN A 608 10.11 23.05 -45.92
C GLN A 608 9.87 24.57 -45.66
N ALA A 609 10.65 25.03 -44.66
CA ALA A 609 11.42 26.29 -44.55
C ALA A 609 10.71 27.60 -44.17
N GLY A 610 11.28 28.29 -43.16
CA GLY A 610 10.95 29.68 -42.84
C GLY A 610 11.42 30.15 -41.47
N ASP A 611 12.73 30.34 -41.32
CA ASP A 611 13.39 31.00 -40.19
C ASP A 611 12.96 32.48 -40.12
N LEU A 612 12.39 32.95 -39.01
CA LEU A 612 12.24 34.38 -38.71
C LEU A 612 12.37 34.67 -37.21
N ALA A 613 13.20 35.66 -36.95
CA ALA A 613 13.82 35.98 -35.69
C ALA A 613 12.90 36.66 -34.65
N ARG A 614 13.12 36.26 -33.40
CA ARG A 614 13.30 37.08 -32.18
C ARG A 614 12.66 38.49 -32.15
N ARG A 615 11.66 38.64 -31.30
CA ARG A 615 11.45 39.85 -30.48
C ARG A 615 11.12 39.45 -29.03
N PRO A 616 11.80 40.00 -28.00
CA PRO A 616 11.49 39.70 -26.61
C PRO A 616 10.32 40.57 -26.12
N LEU A 617 9.31 39.93 -25.51
CA LEU A 617 8.29 40.63 -24.73
C LEU A 617 8.85 40.94 -23.33
N ARG A 618 8.76 42.22 -22.96
CA ARG A 618 9.11 42.75 -21.63
C ARG A 618 8.23 42.11 -20.53
N PRO A 619 8.77 41.81 -19.34
CA PRO A 619 7.94 41.41 -18.21
C PRO A 619 7.20 42.62 -17.62
N SER A 620 5.88 42.46 -17.44
CA SER A 620 5.04 43.37 -16.65
C SER A 620 5.41 43.29 -15.17
N ARG A 621 5.64 44.44 -14.56
CA ARG A 621 5.92 44.62 -13.13
C ARG A 621 4.80 44.03 -12.26
N ALA A 622 5.15 43.07 -11.42
CA ALA A 622 4.35 42.68 -10.25
C ALA A 622 4.49 43.76 -9.15
N PRO A 623 3.44 44.03 -8.35
CA PRO A 623 3.52 45.01 -7.27
C PRO A 623 4.38 44.47 -6.12
N ALA A 624 5.30 45.32 -5.65
CA ALA A 624 6.20 45.03 -4.54
C ALA A 624 5.43 44.83 -3.22
N VAL A 625 5.56 43.65 -2.64
CA VAL A 625 5.18 43.39 -1.24
C VAL A 625 6.21 44.09 -0.35
N ARG A 626 5.77 45.08 0.43
CA ARG A 626 6.60 45.75 1.43
C ARG A 626 6.85 44.81 2.61
N PRO A 627 8.08 44.71 3.13
CA PRO A 627 8.32 44.03 4.40
C PRO A 627 7.86 44.91 5.57
N TRP A 628 7.18 44.29 6.54
CA TRP A 628 6.86 44.91 7.84
C TRP A 628 8.09 44.94 8.77
N PRO A 629 8.17 45.93 9.68
CA PRO A 629 9.43 46.36 10.28
C PRO A 629 9.86 45.50 11.47
N ARG A 630 11.17 45.25 11.56
CA ARG A 630 11.83 44.75 12.78
C ARG A 630 11.91 45.89 13.80
N ALA A 631 11.36 45.68 14.99
CA ALA A 631 11.66 46.48 16.16
C ALA A 631 12.94 45.96 16.84
N ALA A 632 13.94 46.85 16.94
CA ALA A 632 14.94 46.87 18.00
C ALA A 632 14.24 47.31 19.32
N GLU A 633 14.74 47.16 20.55
CA GLU A 633 16.10 47.23 21.07
C GLU A 633 16.03 46.97 22.61
N ARG A 634 17.19 46.69 23.23
CA ARG A 634 17.57 46.92 24.67
C ARG A 634 17.06 45.91 25.72
N ALA A 635 17.84 45.50 26.74
CA ALA A 635 19.13 45.98 27.23
C ALA A 635 19.84 44.97 28.16
N GLN A 636 21.19 44.98 28.07
CA GLN A 636 22.19 45.07 29.16
C GLN A 636 22.30 43.91 30.18
N ARG A 637 23.42 43.18 30.19
CA ARG A 637 24.74 43.43 30.84
C ARG A 637 24.87 42.56 32.11
N ALA A 638 25.88 41.69 32.16
CA ALA A 638 26.95 41.71 33.17
C ALA A 638 27.79 40.42 33.18
N HIS A 639 29.12 40.60 33.03
CA HIS A 639 30.27 39.89 33.62
C HIS A 639 30.41 38.35 33.43
N ALA A 640 31.46 37.85 32.75
CA ALA A 640 32.88 37.75 33.18
C ALA A 640 33.02 37.01 34.53
N GLY A 641 33.74 35.90 34.71
CA GLY A 641 34.78 35.25 33.91
C GLY A 641 35.09 33.82 34.42
N PRO A 642 36.28 33.27 34.13
CA PRO A 642 36.57 31.82 34.12
C PRO A 642 37.28 31.32 35.38
N GLY A 643 37.26 29.99 35.62
CA GLY A 643 38.02 29.38 36.71
C GLY A 643 38.25 27.87 36.55
N ARG A 644 39.51 27.50 36.33
CA ARG A 644 40.08 26.14 36.35
C ARG A 644 40.45 25.70 37.78
N MET A 645 40.57 24.37 37.93
CA MET A 645 41.55 23.61 38.74
C MET A 645 41.40 23.42 40.28
N GLY A 646 41.70 22.17 40.69
CA GLY A 646 42.17 21.73 42.03
C GLY A 646 41.18 20.80 42.76
N ASP A 647 41.31 19.47 42.76
CA ASP A 647 42.21 18.61 43.60
C ASP A 647 41.82 18.68 45.10
N ALA A 648 41.70 17.67 45.96
CA ALA A 648 42.13 16.28 46.03
C ALA A 648 41.28 15.55 47.11
N GLY A 649 41.34 14.21 47.20
CA GLY A 649 40.86 13.48 48.38
C GLY A 649 40.79 11.96 48.26
N ARG A 650 41.92 11.28 48.48
CA ARG A 650 42.07 9.81 48.52
C ARG A 650 41.32 9.16 49.69
N GLN A 651 40.87 7.91 49.49
CA GLN A 651 41.28 6.76 50.33
C GLN A 651 40.98 5.41 49.64
N ARG A 652 42.02 4.54 49.60
CA ARG A 652 41.99 3.08 49.38
C ARG A 652 41.53 2.40 50.69
N GLU A 653 41.13 1.14 50.81
CA GLU A 653 41.69 -0.12 50.27
C GLU A 653 40.80 -1.31 50.73
N GLY A 654 40.84 -2.46 50.05
CA GLY A 654 40.34 -3.73 50.62
C GLY A 654 39.96 -4.82 49.62
N ARG A 655 40.92 -5.68 49.24
CA ARG A 655 40.71 -6.94 48.51
C ARG A 655 40.26 -8.06 49.47
N GLY A 656 39.41 -8.97 48.99
CA GLY A 656 39.15 -10.28 49.61
C GLY A 656 38.61 -11.28 48.59
N VAL A 657 39.38 -12.34 48.32
CA VAL A 657 39.04 -13.51 47.50
C VAL A 657 38.54 -14.62 48.44
N LEU A 658 37.50 -15.39 48.08
CA LEU A 658 37.41 -16.86 48.27
C LEU A 658 36.08 -17.48 47.75
N ARG A 659 36.23 -18.33 46.73
CA ARG A 659 35.59 -19.63 46.35
C ARG A 659 34.06 -19.92 46.47
N PRO A 660 33.51 -20.76 45.56
CA PRO A 660 32.10 -21.14 45.47
C PRO A 660 31.76 -22.47 46.17
N ALA A 661 30.49 -22.66 46.54
CA ALA A 661 29.95 -23.92 47.05
C ALA A 661 28.99 -24.59 46.04
N ARG A 662 29.24 -25.89 45.79
CA ARG A 662 28.34 -26.89 45.17
C ARG A 662 27.14 -27.15 46.13
N ARG A 663 26.01 -27.79 45.83
CA ARG A 663 25.63 -28.92 44.94
C ARG A 663 24.12 -29.15 45.19
N ARG A 664 23.33 -29.60 44.21
CA ARG A 664 22.47 -30.81 44.32
C ARG A 664 21.70 -31.07 43.02
N THR A 665 21.86 -32.30 42.54
CA THR A 665 21.23 -32.94 41.37
C THR A 665 20.50 -34.19 41.83
N ARG A 666 19.37 -34.53 41.19
CA ARG A 666 18.90 -35.88 40.73
C ARG A 666 17.35 -35.98 40.76
N PRO A 667 16.70 -36.95 40.06
CA PRO A 667 17.21 -37.90 39.05
C PRO A 667 16.33 -38.05 37.78
N ARG A 668 16.92 -38.67 36.74
CA ARG A 668 16.23 -39.33 35.61
C ARG A 668 15.79 -40.75 36.02
N LEU A 669 14.69 -41.22 35.43
CA LEU A 669 14.25 -42.62 35.44
C LEU A 669 14.29 -43.14 33.98
N ASP A 670 15.01 -44.25 33.77
CA ASP A 670 14.76 -45.20 32.67
C ASP A 670 13.94 -46.37 33.24
N PRO A 671 13.22 -47.13 32.39
CA PRO A 671 13.68 -48.51 32.18
C PRO A 671 13.49 -49.11 30.76
N VAL A 672 14.58 -49.76 30.30
CA VAL A 672 14.72 -51.14 29.76
C VAL A 672 14.18 -51.52 28.34
N PRO A 673 15.00 -52.23 27.51
CA PRO A 673 14.67 -52.64 26.14
C PRO A 673 14.12 -54.07 26.00
N LEU A 674 13.46 -54.37 24.89
CA LEU A 674 13.24 -55.74 24.41
C LEU A 674 13.29 -55.81 22.88
N ALA A 675 14.16 -56.67 22.38
CA ALA A 675 14.31 -57.02 20.97
C ALA A 675 13.41 -58.22 20.61
N ALA A 676 12.81 -58.20 19.40
CA ALA A 676 12.69 -59.38 18.53
C ALA A 676 12.07 -58.98 17.18
N ALA A 677 12.68 -59.51 16.11
CA ALA A 677 12.40 -59.26 14.70
C ALA A 677 11.35 -60.21 14.09
N ARG A 678 11.08 -59.98 12.79
CA ARG A 678 10.32 -60.73 11.75
C ARG A 678 8.92 -60.12 11.50
N GLY A 679 8.56 -59.58 10.34
CA GLY A 679 9.10 -59.63 8.99
C GLY A 679 8.13 -60.36 8.06
N VAL A 680 7.21 -59.65 7.38
CA VAL A 680 6.53 -60.11 6.16
C VAL A 680 6.16 -58.92 5.26
N SER A 681 6.87 -58.86 4.12
CA SER A 681 6.46 -58.48 2.75
C SER A 681 5.38 -57.40 2.52
N ARG A 682 5.78 -56.28 1.90
CA ARG A 682 4.95 -55.51 0.96
C ARG A 682 5.77 -54.95 -0.22
N THR A 683 6.33 -55.85 -1.04
CA THR A 683 6.70 -55.52 -2.43
C THR A 683 5.44 -55.54 -3.30
N CYS A 684 4.65 -54.46 -3.25
CA CYS A 684 3.64 -54.15 -4.29
C CYS A 684 3.15 -52.69 -4.33
N ALA A 685 3.61 -51.81 -3.43
CA ALA A 685 3.10 -50.42 -3.35
C ALA A 685 4.09 -49.33 -3.81
N ALA A 686 5.17 -49.68 -4.50
CA ALA A 686 6.20 -48.71 -4.94
C ALA A 686 6.16 -48.37 -6.45
N ARG A 687 5.20 -48.91 -7.23
CA ARG A 687 5.11 -48.66 -8.69
C ARG A 687 3.86 -47.89 -9.13
N ARG A 688 3.08 -47.32 -8.20
CA ARG A 688 1.87 -46.53 -8.51
C ARG A 688 1.84 -45.13 -7.86
N LYS A 689 3.01 -44.52 -7.66
CA LYS A 689 3.13 -43.18 -7.05
C LYS A 689 3.93 -42.17 -7.90
N LEU A 690 4.04 -42.41 -9.22
CA LEU A 690 4.78 -41.57 -10.17
C LEU A 690 3.95 -41.13 -11.40
N ALA A 691 2.61 -41.23 -11.34
CA ALA A 691 1.74 -40.87 -12.48
C ALA A 691 0.52 -40.02 -12.07
N GLY A 692 0.59 -39.26 -10.98
CA GLY A 692 -0.56 -38.49 -10.49
C GLY A 692 -0.19 -37.34 -9.55
N MET A 693 0.94 -36.67 -9.80
CA MET A 693 1.30 -35.42 -9.13
C MET A 693 1.55 -34.37 -10.21
N GLY A 694 0.46 -33.93 -10.84
CA GLY A 694 0.44 -32.77 -11.72
C GLY A 694 -0.32 -31.65 -11.03
N GLU A 695 0.31 -30.47 -11.01
CA GLU A 695 -0.20 -29.16 -10.57
C GLU A 695 -0.30 -28.92 -9.06
N GLY A 696 0.63 -28.11 -8.54
CA GLY A 696 0.55 -27.52 -7.19
C GLY A 696 1.79 -27.69 -6.30
N ALA A 697 3.01 -27.55 -6.83
CA ALA A 697 4.20 -27.40 -5.98
C ALA A 697 4.38 -25.92 -5.62
N SER A 698 4.40 -25.64 -4.30
CA SER A 698 4.72 -24.34 -3.69
C SER A 698 5.90 -23.67 -4.41
N ARG A 699 5.64 -22.53 -5.05
CA ARG A 699 6.73 -21.62 -5.41
C ARG A 699 7.37 -21.13 -4.12
N ARG A 700 8.70 -21.18 -4.11
CA ARG A 700 9.53 -20.67 -3.02
C ARG A 700 9.88 -19.22 -3.38
N SER A 701 10.22 -18.40 -2.39
CA SER A 701 10.63 -16.99 -2.61
C SER A 701 11.77 -16.91 -3.65
N SER A 702 11.70 -15.95 -4.59
CA SER A 702 12.73 -15.72 -5.62
C SER A 702 14.15 -15.66 -5.04
N SER A 703 14.33 -14.97 -3.91
CA SER A 703 15.63 -14.90 -3.23
C SER A 703 16.14 -16.27 -2.74
N VAL A 704 15.27 -17.23 -2.41
CA VAL A 704 15.71 -18.60 -2.08
C VAL A 704 16.19 -19.30 -3.34
N GLU A 705 15.47 -19.14 -4.45
CA GLU A 705 15.82 -19.69 -5.77
C GLU A 705 17.16 -19.11 -6.27
N ASP A 706 17.35 -17.79 -6.16
CA ASP A 706 18.59 -17.08 -6.53
C ASP A 706 19.80 -17.61 -5.77
N TYR A 707 19.69 -17.73 -4.44
CA TYR A 707 20.82 -18.18 -3.64
C TYR A 707 21.18 -19.63 -3.93
N VAL A 708 20.20 -20.54 -4.08
CA VAL A 708 20.55 -21.94 -4.40
C VAL A 708 21.13 -22.07 -5.81
N ARG A 709 20.69 -21.24 -6.76
CA ARG A 709 21.25 -21.16 -8.12
C ARG A 709 22.69 -20.65 -8.10
N VAL A 710 22.97 -19.56 -7.39
CA VAL A 710 24.33 -19.00 -7.25
C VAL A 710 25.26 -19.98 -6.53
N ILE A 711 24.79 -20.62 -5.45
CA ILE A 711 25.58 -21.66 -4.76
C ILE A 711 25.90 -22.80 -5.73
N TYR A 712 24.92 -23.25 -6.53
CA TYR A 712 25.13 -24.31 -7.52
C TYR A 712 26.15 -23.90 -8.60
N GLY A 713 26.03 -22.68 -9.14
CA GLY A 713 26.97 -22.17 -10.16
C GLY A 713 28.39 -21.93 -9.65
N LEU A 714 28.58 -21.62 -8.36
CA LEU A 714 29.89 -21.57 -7.71
C LEU A 714 30.52 -22.97 -7.61
N VAL A 715 29.72 -23.96 -7.23
CA VAL A 715 30.16 -25.36 -7.12
C VAL A 715 30.52 -25.93 -8.50
N GLU A 716 29.75 -25.62 -9.55
CA GLU A 716 30.06 -26.05 -10.92
C GLU A 716 31.40 -25.49 -11.43
N ARG A 717 31.79 -24.29 -11.00
CA ARG A 717 33.08 -23.66 -11.34
C ARG A 717 34.24 -24.11 -10.44
N GLY A 718 34.00 -24.99 -9.47
CA GLY A 718 35.00 -25.43 -8.50
C GLY A 718 35.41 -24.33 -7.52
N GLU A 719 34.61 -23.27 -7.39
CA GLU A 719 34.86 -22.14 -6.48
C GLU A 719 34.39 -22.44 -5.05
N ALA A 720 35.07 -21.84 -4.06
CA ALA A 720 34.67 -21.99 -2.67
C ALA A 720 33.41 -21.17 -2.35
N VAL A 721 32.37 -21.83 -1.82
CA VAL A 721 31.11 -21.18 -1.43
C VAL A 721 31.25 -20.61 -0.01
N THR A 722 31.37 -19.29 0.09
CA THR A 722 31.48 -18.54 1.34
C THR A 722 30.44 -17.42 1.40
N ASN A 723 30.16 -16.88 2.59
CA ASN A 723 29.27 -15.71 2.71
C ASN A 723 29.79 -14.51 1.90
N ALA A 724 31.11 -14.34 1.78
CA ALA A 724 31.72 -13.27 0.99
C ALA A 724 31.52 -13.48 -0.52
N SER A 725 31.69 -14.70 -1.02
CA SER A 725 31.47 -14.99 -2.44
C SER A 725 29.98 -14.90 -2.81
N LEU A 726 29.08 -15.30 -1.92
CA LEU A 726 27.63 -15.12 -2.11
C LEU A 726 27.22 -13.65 -2.08
N ALA A 727 27.74 -12.88 -1.12
CA ALA A 727 27.46 -11.44 -1.02
C ALA A 727 27.90 -10.68 -2.28
N GLY A 728 29.11 -10.97 -2.78
CA GLY A 728 29.62 -10.33 -3.99
C GLY A 728 28.81 -10.68 -5.25
N ARG A 729 28.44 -11.94 -5.43
CA ARG A 729 27.77 -12.42 -6.66
C ARG A 729 26.27 -12.10 -6.72
N LEU A 730 25.65 -11.84 -5.57
CA LEU A 730 24.26 -11.41 -5.46
C LEU A 730 24.12 -9.91 -5.17
N GLU A 731 25.24 -9.17 -5.13
CA GLU A 731 25.29 -7.73 -4.82
C GLU A 731 24.56 -7.34 -3.53
N VAL A 732 24.63 -8.21 -2.52
CA VAL A 732 24.01 -7.99 -1.21
C VAL A 732 25.05 -7.74 -0.13
N SER A 733 24.63 -7.17 0.99
CA SER A 733 25.51 -7.03 2.16
C SER A 733 25.94 -8.40 2.72
N PRO A 734 27.16 -8.54 3.31
CA PRO A 734 27.60 -9.77 3.96
C PRO A 734 26.68 -10.26 5.09
N SER A 735 26.00 -9.35 5.77
CA SER A 735 25.00 -9.69 6.81
C SER A 735 23.73 -10.27 6.18
N SER A 736 23.24 -9.71 5.06
CA SER A 736 22.12 -10.28 4.30
C SER A 736 22.42 -11.68 3.80
N ALA A 737 23.63 -11.91 3.26
CA ALA A 737 24.06 -13.23 2.79
C ALA A 737 24.09 -14.24 3.96
N SER A 738 24.62 -13.85 5.11
CA SER A 738 24.67 -14.71 6.32
C SER A 738 23.28 -15.05 6.85
N GLY A 739 22.36 -14.08 6.86
CA GLY A 739 20.96 -14.29 7.25
C GLY A 739 20.23 -15.24 6.30
N MET A 740 20.45 -15.10 4.98
CA MET A 740 19.85 -15.98 3.99
C MET A 740 20.43 -17.40 4.07
N VAL A 741 21.73 -17.56 4.26
CA VAL A 741 22.34 -18.89 4.45
C VAL A 741 21.75 -19.60 5.68
N THR A 742 21.49 -18.85 6.76
CA THR A 742 20.80 -19.39 7.94
C THR A 742 19.37 -19.84 7.59
N LYS A 743 18.64 -19.04 6.82
CA LYS A 743 17.28 -19.38 6.33
C LYS A 743 17.30 -20.62 5.43
N LEU A 744 18.26 -20.73 4.49
CA LEU A 744 18.42 -21.89 3.62
C LEU A 744 18.75 -23.17 4.42
N ALA A 745 19.53 -23.04 5.49
CA ALA A 745 19.86 -24.16 6.38
C ALA A 745 18.61 -24.62 7.16
N GLN A 746 17.79 -23.69 7.65
CA GLN A 746 16.51 -24.00 8.29
C GLN A 746 15.52 -24.68 7.32
N LEU A 747 15.54 -24.30 6.05
CA LEU A 747 14.75 -24.92 4.99
C LEU A 747 15.31 -26.29 4.53
N GLY A 748 16.45 -26.73 5.08
CA GLY A 748 17.09 -27.98 4.70
C GLY A 748 17.69 -27.97 3.29
N LEU A 749 17.92 -26.79 2.70
CA LEU A 749 18.43 -26.64 1.34
C LEU A 749 19.96 -26.55 1.29
N VAL A 750 20.60 -26.10 2.37
CA VAL A 750 22.06 -26.05 2.51
C VAL A 750 22.51 -26.63 3.85
N ALA A 751 23.74 -27.09 3.91
CA ALA A 751 24.42 -27.50 5.13
C ALA A 751 25.76 -26.79 5.26
N HIS A 752 26.10 -26.36 6.48
CA HIS A 752 27.45 -25.89 6.79
C HIS A 752 28.36 -27.08 7.07
N VAL A 753 29.42 -27.22 6.27
CA VAL A 753 30.41 -28.29 6.44
C VAL A 753 31.70 -27.66 7.00
N PRO A 754 32.19 -28.12 8.17
CA PRO A 754 33.43 -27.62 8.74
C PRO A 754 34.58 -27.70 7.72
N TYR A 755 35.32 -26.59 7.56
CA TYR A 755 36.45 -26.45 6.64
C TYR A 755 36.13 -26.53 5.13
N ARG A 756 34.86 -26.73 4.72
CA ARG A 756 34.43 -26.77 3.31
C ARG A 756 33.43 -25.69 2.89
N GLY A 757 32.89 -24.91 3.84
CA GLY A 757 31.99 -23.80 3.55
C GLY A 757 30.51 -24.22 3.55
N ILE A 758 29.75 -23.74 2.56
CA ILE A 758 28.31 -23.98 2.41
C ILE A 758 28.09 -24.99 1.27
N GLU A 759 27.41 -26.10 1.55
CA GLU A 759 27.10 -27.13 0.54
C GLU A 759 25.57 -27.28 0.36
N LEU A 760 25.11 -27.49 -0.88
CA LEU A 760 23.71 -27.82 -1.15
C LEU A 760 23.38 -29.23 -0.66
N THR A 761 22.23 -29.39 -0.02
CA THR A 761 21.64 -30.71 0.27
C THR A 761 21.10 -31.35 -1.01
N ALA A 762 20.59 -32.58 -0.93
CA ALA A 762 19.92 -33.21 -2.07
C ALA A 762 18.73 -32.37 -2.57
N ASP A 763 17.91 -31.85 -1.64
CA ASP A 763 16.75 -31.01 -1.97
C ASP A 763 17.16 -29.62 -2.48
N GLY A 764 18.27 -29.07 -1.96
CA GLY A 764 18.87 -27.84 -2.48
C GLY A 764 19.35 -27.99 -3.92
N ARG A 765 20.01 -29.11 -4.25
CA ARG A 765 20.45 -29.41 -5.63
C ARG A 765 19.28 -29.58 -6.59
N LEU A 766 18.21 -30.27 -6.17
CA LEU A 766 17.00 -30.42 -6.99
C LEU A 766 16.35 -29.07 -7.28
N LEU A 767 16.26 -28.20 -6.27
CA LEU A 767 15.73 -26.85 -6.46
C LEU A 767 16.60 -26.03 -7.42
N ALA A 768 17.92 -25.98 -7.18
CA ALA A 768 18.84 -25.23 -8.02
C ALA A 768 18.77 -25.67 -9.49
N ARG A 769 18.69 -26.98 -9.75
CA ARG A 769 18.55 -27.52 -11.12
C ARG A 769 17.21 -27.18 -11.76
N SER A 770 16.12 -27.14 -10.99
CA SER A 770 14.81 -26.70 -11.50
C SER A 770 14.83 -25.24 -11.94
N VAL A 771 15.44 -24.37 -11.13
CA VAL A 771 15.59 -22.93 -11.45
C VAL A 771 16.51 -22.75 -12.66
N LEU A 772 17.65 -23.43 -12.71
CA LEU A 772 18.58 -23.40 -13.85
C LEU A 772 17.94 -23.90 -15.15
N ARG A 773 17.15 -24.99 -15.09
CA ARG A 773 16.40 -25.48 -16.25
C ARG A 773 15.48 -24.38 -16.80
N ARG A 774 14.79 -23.68 -15.91
CA ARG A 774 13.88 -22.60 -16.30
C ARG A 774 14.63 -21.42 -16.92
N HIS A 775 15.67 -20.93 -16.26
CA HIS A 775 16.52 -19.84 -16.75
C HIS A 775 17.02 -20.13 -18.17
N ARG A 776 17.69 -21.28 -18.34
CA ARG A 776 18.34 -21.66 -19.59
C ARG A 776 17.36 -21.90 -20.74
N LEU A 777 16.16 -22.43 -20.45
CA LEU A 777 15.11 -22.58 -21.46
C LEU A 777 14.54 -21.23 -21.91
N ILE A 778 14.43 -20.28 -20.99
CA ILE A 778 14.01 -18.91 -21.32
C ILE A 778 15.09 -18.25 -22.19
N GLU A 779 16.36 -18.30 -21.80
CA GLU A 779 17.46 -17.77 -22.61
C GLU A 779 17.46 -18.35 -24.03
N THR A 780 17.35 -19.68 -24.12
CA THR A 780 17.30 -20.38 -25.42
C THR A 780 16.14 -19.89 -26.27
N TYR A 781 14.97 -19.67 -25.68
CA TYR A 781 13.79 -19.17 -26.38
C TYR A 781 13.96 -17.73 -26.86
N LEU A 782 14.46 -16.84 -25.99
CA LEU A 782 14.67 -15.43 -26.32
C LEU A 782 15.68 -15.26 -27.46
N VAL A 783 16.79 -16.01 -27.44
CA VAL A 783 17.78 -15.96 -28.52
C VAL A 783 17.23 -16.59 -29.80
N SER A 784 16.66 -17.79 -29.72
CA SER A 784 16.32 -18.57 -30.92
C SER A 784 15.05 -18.10 -31.62
N GLU A 785 14.06 -17.58 -30.89
CA GLU A 785 12.75 -17.24 -31.45
C GLU A 785 12.48 -15.73 -31.45
N LEU A 786 13.11 -14.95 -30.57
CA LEU A 786 12.89 -13.50 -30.45
C LEU A 786 14.08 -12.64 -30.89
N GLY A 787 15.22 -13.25 -31.23
CA GLY A 787 16.37 -12.56 -31.80
C GLY A 787 17.20 -11.74 -30.80
N TYR A 788 17.14 -12.06 -29.50
CA TYR A 788 18.03 -11.49 -28.50
C TYR A 788 19.49 -11.89 -28.77
N THR A 789 20.43 -10.99 -28.48
CA THR A 789 21.87 -11.29 -28.52
C THR A 789 22.33 -11.96 -27.21
N TRP A 790 23.50 -12.61 -27.24
CA TRP A 790 24.06 -13.29 -26.05
C TRP A 790 24.34 -12.35 -24.88
N ASP A 791 24.67 -11.09 -25.15
CA ASP A 791 24.95 -10.10 -24.11
C ASP A 791 23.68 -9.50 -23.48
N GLU A 792 22.54 -9.53 -24.17
CA GLU A 792 21.26 -9.01 -23.68
C GLU A 792 20.41 -10.08 -22.97
N VAL A 793 20.56 -11.36 -23.37
CA VAL A 793 19.62 -12.42 -22.97
C VAL A 793 19.63 -12.72 -21.48
N HIS A 794 20.80 -12.65 -20.83
CA HIS A 794 20.96 -13.09 -19.45
C HIS A 794 20.12 -12.26 -18.48
N ALA A 795 20.17 -10.93 -18.62
CA ALA A 795 19.43 -10.00 -17.79
C ALA A 795 17.90 -10.16 -17.96
N GLU A 796 17.44 -10.40 -19.19
CA GLU A 796 16.02 -10.60 -19.48
C GLU A 796 15.52 -11.96 -18.94
N ALA A 797 16.33 -13.02 -19.08
CA ALA A 797 15.99 -14.33 -18.53
C ALA A 797 15.93 -14.33 -17.01
N ASP A 798 16.83 -13.60 -16.34
CA ASP A 798 16.81 -13.36 -14.89
C ASP A 798 15.52 -12.66 -14.43
N ALA A 799 15.03 -11.68 -15.17
CA ALA A 799 13.77 -11.00 -14.85
C ALA A 799 12.55 -11.93 -15.00
N LEU A 800 12.59 -12.83 -15.98
CA LEU A 800 11.45 -13.69 -16.34
C LEU A 800 11.38 -15.01 -15.57
N GLU A 801 12.51 -15.55 -15.08
CA GLU A 801 12.55 -16.90 -14.52
C GLU A 801 11.63 -17.09 -13.31
N HIS A 802 11.42 -16.09 -12.45
CA HIS A 802 10.51 -16.25 -11.31
C HIS A 802 9.03 -16.05 -11.69
N ALA A 803 8.76 -15.43 -12.85
CA ALA A 803 7.41 -15.13 -13.32
C ALA A 803 6.81 -16.31 -14.13
N VAL A 804 7.62 -16.97 -14.96
CA VAL A 804 7.17 -17.97 -15.96
C VAL A 804 6.76 -19.30 -15.31
N SER A 805 5.47 -19.69 -15.40
CA SER A 805 4.96 -20.96 -14.83
C SER A 805 5.66 -22.21 -15.40
N ASP A 806 5.80 -23.28 -14.60
CA ASP A 806 6.41 -24.55 -15.06
C ASP A 806 5.74 -25.13 -16.31
N ARG A 807 4.41 -24.95 -16.44
CA ARG A 807 3.65 -25.32 -17.64
C ARG A 807 4.11 -24.58 -18.90
N LEU A 808 4.46 -23.29 -18.75
CA LEU A 808 4.98 -22.48 -19.85
C LEU A 808 6.41 -22.91 -20.19
N VAL A 809 7.25 -23.18 -19.19
CA VAL A 809 8.62 -23.71 -19.37
C VAL A 809 8.61 -25.00 -20.18
N GLU A 810 7.73 -25.95 -19.85
CA GLU A 810 7.65 -27.21 -20.60
C GLU A 810 7.11 -27.04 -22.02
N ARG A 811 6.25 -26.03 -22.26
CA ARG A 811 5.84 -25.67 -23.63
C ARG A 811 6.98 -25.02 -24.43
N ILE A 812 7.79 -24.19 -23.79
CA ILE A 812 9.00 -23.60 -24.37
C ILE A 812 9.98 -24.72 -24.74
N ALA A 813 10.26 -25.64 -23.81
CA ALA A 813 11.12 -26.80 -24.07
C ALA A 813 10.63 -27.61 -25.27
N ALA A 814 9.34 -27.96 -25.32
CA ALA A 814 8.77 -28.71 -26.43
C ALA A 814 8.85 -27.94 -27.77
N LYS A 815 8.62 -26.62 -27.75
CA LYS A 815 8.72 -25.75 -28.94
C LYS A 815 10.15 -25.65 -29.48
N LEU A 816 11.14 -25.66 -28.60
CA LEU A 816 12.56 -25.64 -28.93
C LEU A 816 13.13 -27.04 -29.29
N GLY A 817 12.30 -28.08 -29.29
CA GLY A 817 12.75 -29.46 -29.60
C GLY A 817 13.45 -30.18 -28.44
N ASN A 818 13.19 -29.76 -27.20
CA ASN A 818 13.85 -30.22 -25.97
C ASN A 818 15.38 -30.04 -26.01
N PRO A 819 15.86 -28.78 -26.08
CA PRO A 819 17.29 -28.52 -26.12
C PRO A 819 17.96 -29.04 -24.85
N VAL A 820 19.16 -29.60 -25.02
CA VAL A 820 20.00 -30.11 -23.93
C VAL A 820 21.07 -29.11 -23.51
N ARG A 821 21.20 -27.98 -24.23
CA ARG A 821 22.14 -26.89 -23.96
C ARG A 821 21.48 -25.53 -24.21
N ASP A 822 21.94 -24.54 -23.46
CA ASP A 822 21.55 -23.14 -23.61
C ASP A 822 22.40 -22.42 -24.67
N PRO A 823 22.15 -21.12 -24.95
CA PRO A 823 22.92 -20.35 -25.92
C PRO A 823 24.40 -20.21 -25.58
N HIS A 824 24.82 -20.39 -24.32
CA HIS A 824 26.21 -20.29 -23.86
C HIS A 824 26.92 -21.66 -23.78
N GLY A 825 26.19 -22.74 -24.09
CA GLY A 825 26.70 -24.10 -24.09
C GLY A 825 26.64 -24.77 -22.72
N ASP A 826 25.98 -24.16 -21.73
CA ASP A 826 25.71 -24.80 -20.45
C ASP A 826 24.67 -25.92 -20.61
N PRO A 827 24.79 -27.04 -19.88
CA PRO A 827 23.83 -28.13 -19.98
C PRO A 827 22.48 -27.74 -19.35
N ILE A 828 21.36 -27.96 -20.05
CA ILE A 828 20.01 -27.75 -19.51
C ILE A 828 19.63 -28.98 -18.70
N PRO A 829 19.35 -28.86 -17.38
CA PRO A 829 18.90 -30.01 -16.58
C PRO A 829 17.62 -30.61 -17.17
N ALA A 830 17.52 -31.94 -17.21
CA ALA A 830 16.31 -32.65 -17.62
C ALA A 830 15.18 -32.47 -16.58
N PRO A 831 13.91 -32.78 -16.91
CA PRO A 831 12.79 -32.67 -15.96
C PRO A 831 12.97 -33.47 -14.66
N ASP A 832 13.75 -34.55 -14.68
CA ASP A 832 14.08 -35.35 -13.49
C ASP A 832 15.29 -34.82 -12.71
N GLY A 833 15.87 -33.70 -13.16
CA GLY A 833 17.05 -33.08 -12.56
C GLY A 833 18.37 -33.74 -12.94
N SER A 834 18.41 -34.67 -13.90
CA SER A 834 19.68 -35.17 -14.45
C SER A 834 20.36 -34.14 -15.36
N VAL A 835 21.69 -34.13 -15.38
CA VAL A 835 22.52 -33.22 -16.19
C VAL A 835 23.56 -34.09 -16.91
N GLU A 836 23.66 -33.94 -18.23
CA GLU A 836 24.65 -34.65 -19.04
C GLU A 836 25.96 -33.84 -19.08
N GLU A 837 27.01 -34.39 -18.46
CA GLU A 837 28.34 -33.77 -18.47
C GLU A 837 29.16 -34.26 -19.68
N LEU A 838 29.69 -33.33 -20.47
CA LEU A 838 30.65 -33.65 -21.52
C LEU A 838 32.09 -33.47 -21.01
N PRO A 839 33.03 -34.35 -21.44
CA PRO A 839 34.45 -34.12 -21.19
C PRO A 839 34.90 -32.88 -21.97
N MET A 840 35.19 -31.81 -21.24
CA MET A 840 35.69 -30.54 -21.79
C MET A 840 36.91 -30.06 -21.00
N ARG A 841 37.76 -29.27 -21.64
CA ARG A 841 38.94 -28.65 -21.02
C ARG A 841 38.88 -27.14 -21.22
N ILE A 842 39.37 -26.40 -20.23
CA ILE A 842 39.53 -24.95 -20.35
C ILE A 842 40.60 -24.68 -21.43
N LEU A 843 40.37 -23.70 -22.29
CA LEU A 843 41.27 -23.38 -23.40
C LEU A 843 42.67 -22.97 -22.91
N ASP A 844 42.77 -22.24 -21.79
CA ASP A 844 44.04 -21.84 -21.16
C ASP A 844 44.94 -23.03 -20.71
N ASP A 845 44.35 -24.22 -20.53
CA ASP A 845 45.06 -25.44 -20.14
C ASP A 845 45.59 -26.24 -21.34
N LEU A 846 45.26 -25.84 -22.58
CA LEU A 846 45.67 -26.57 -23.77
C LEU A 846 47.07 -26.19 -24.25
N PRO A 847 47.89 -27.18 -24.68
CA PRO A 847 49.20 -26.91 -25.26
C PRO A 847 49.08 -26.41 -26.71
N PRO A 848 50.09 -25.68 -27.23
CA PRO A 848 50.20 -25.40 -28.66
C PRO A 848 50.10 -26.67 -29.51
N GLY A 849 49.36 -26.59 -30.62
CA GLY A 849 49.01 -27.70 -31.50
C GLY A 849 47.71 -28.43 -31.14
N ALA A 850 47.08 -28.13 -29.99
CA ALA A 850 45.79 -28.70 -29.63
C ALA A 850 44.67 -28.13 -30.51
N VAL A 851 43.81 -29.01 -31.01
CA VAL A 851 42.62 -28.67 -31.82
C VAL A 851 41.37 -29.18 -31.09
N GLY A 852 40.40 -28.30 -30.94
CA GLY A 852 39.12 -28.63 -30.32
C GLY A 852 37.97 -27.87 -30.95
N GLU A 853 36.80 -28.08 -30.37
CA GLU A 853 35.58 -27.35 -30.68
C GLU A 853 35.13 -26.59 -29.43
N ILE A 854 34.75 -25.32 -29.57
CA ILE A 854 34.25 -24.51 -28.45
C ILE A 854 32.86 -25.02 -28.08
N VAL A 855 32.71 -25.53 -26.85
CA VAL A 855 31.47 -26.17 -26.40
C VAL A 855 30.79 -25.43 -25.24
N ARG A 856 31.47 -24.47 -24.62
CA ARG A 856 30.92 -23.67 -23.52
C ARG A 856 31.67 -22.35 -23.30
N VAL A 857 30.94 -21.30 -22.94
CA VAL A 857 31.45 -20.01 -22.47
C VAL A 857 30.97 -19.79 -21.03
N TRP A 858 31.89 -19.56 -20.09
CA TRP A 858 31.59 -19.49 -18.64
C TRP A 858 31.32 -18.09 -18.09
N ASP A 859 31.42 -17.09 -18.94
CA ASP A 859 31.34 -15.67 -18.58
C ASP A 859 29.99 -15.09 -18.97
N THR A 860 29.51 -14.15 -18.16
CA THR A 860 28.24 -13.44 -18.34
C THR A 860 28.45 -11.94 -18.51
N ASP A 861 29.71 -11.46 -18.60
CA ASP A 861 30.05 -10.07 -18.88
C ASP A 861 29.60 -9.68 -20.30
N PRO A 862 28.65 -8.73 -20.43
CA PRO A 862 28.18 -8.26 -21.73
C PRO A 862 29.30 -7.72 -22.63
N GLU A 863 30.38 -7.14 -22.08
CA GLU A 863 31.51 -6.64 -22.87
C GLU A 863 32.32 -7.78 -23.50
N LEU A 864 32.59 -8.85 -22.73
CA LEU A 864 33.30 -10.02 -23.21
C LEU A 864 32.46 -10.79 -24.24
N LEU A 865 31.15 -10.96 -24.01
CA LEU A 865 30.26 -11.66 -24.93
C LEU A 865 30.09 -10.90 -26.27
N ARG A 866 30.02 -9.56 -26.23
CA ARG A 866 30.07 -8.73 -27.45
C ARG A 866 31.38 -8.90 -28.19
N TYR A 867 32.51 -8.86 -27.48
CA TYR A 867 33.83 -9.09 -28.07
C TYR A 867 33.92 -10.45 -28.79
N LEU A 868 33.47 -11.53 -28.14
CA LEU A 868 33.48 -12.87 -28.74
C LEU A 868 32.64 -12.93 -30.02
N THR A 869 31.46 -12.31 -29.99
CA THR A 869 30.55 -12.24 -31.13
C THR A 869 31.15 -11.44 -32.30
N GLU A 870 31.71 -10.26 -32.04
CA GLU A 870 32.36 -9.41 -33.05
C GLU A 870 33.56 -10.10 -33.74
N HIS A 871 34.22 -11.01 -33.03
CA HIS A 871 35.39 -11.74 -33.52
C HIS A 871 35.05 -13.15 -34.06
N ALA A 872 33.76 -13.49 -34.19
CA ALA A 872 33.30 -14.81 -34.64
C ALA A 872 33.85 -15.99 -33.81
N ILE A 873 34.06 -15.77 -32.50
CA ILE A 873 34.49 -16.78 -31.55
C ILE A 873 33.25 -17.31 -30.83
N GLY A 874 32.54 -18.24 -31.48
CA GLY A 874 31.26 -18.77 -31.00
C GLY A 874 31.30 -20.26 -30.63
N LEU A 875 30.20 -20.77 -30.06
CA LEU A 875 30.02 -22.19 -29.83
C LEU A 875 29.96 -22.98 -31.15
N GLY A 876 30.49 -24.21 -31.12
CA GLY A 876 30.60 -25.08 -32.30
C GLY A 876 31.77 -24.75 -33.22
N GLU A 877 32.47 -23.62 -32.99
CA GLU A 877 33.62 -23.25 -33.81
C GLU A 877 34.84 -24.11 -33.50
N ARG A 878 35.54 -24.49 -34.58
CA ARG A 878 36.86 -25.15 -34.46
C ARG A 878 37.84 -24.14 -33.91
N ILE A 879 38.58 -24.49 -32.86
CA ILE A 879 39.66 -23.69 -32.31
C ILE A 879 40.96 -24.48 -32.23
N GLU A 880 42.05 -23.86 -32.67
CA GLU A 880 43.40 -24.43 -32.67
C GLU A 880 44.35 -23.48 -31.93
N VAL A 881 45.04 -24.00 -30.90
CA VAL A 881 46.07 -23.24 -30.18
C VAL A 881 47.33 -23.23 -31.02
N VAL A 882 47.71 -22.09 -31.57
CA VAL A 882 48.88 -21.96 -32.46
C VAL A 882 50.16 -21.73 -31.65
N GLU A 883 50.10 -20.78 -30.73
CA GLU A 883 51.26 -20.34 -29.96
C GLU A 883 50.82 -19.79 -28.60
N ARG A 884 51.67 -19.92 -27.58
CA ARG A 884 51.50 -19.24 -26.29
C ARG A 884 52.72 -18.40 -25.99
N GLN A 885 52.54 -17.10 -25.83
CA GLN A 885 53.67 -16.21 -25.54
C GLN A 885 54.16 -16.39 -24.08
N PRO A 886 55.48 -16.29 -23.84
CA PRO A 886 56.07 -16.46 -22.50
C PRO A 886 55.62 -15.37 -21.52
N PHE A 887 55.86 -15.60 -20.21
CA PHE A 887 55.56 -14.66 -19.11
C PHE A 887 54.08 -14.28 -18.93
N GLY A 888 53.15 -15.13 -19.38
CA GLY A 888 51.71 -14.84 -19.28
C GLY A 888 51.20 -13.92 -20.39
N GLY A 889 51.94 -13.79 -21.50
CA GLY A 889 51.47 -13.11 -22.70
C GLY A 889 50.26 -13.80 -23.37
N PRO A 890 49.65 -13.16 -24.38
CA PRO A 890 48.43 -13.66 -25.01
C PRO A 890 48.65 -15.00 -25.72
N MET A 891 47.58 -15.78 -25.79
CA MET A 891 47.52 -17.02 -26.57
C MET A 891 47.08 -16.69 -27.99
N VAL A 892 47.77 -17.23 -29.00
CA VAL A 892 47.36 -17.10 -30.39
C VAL A 892 46.56 -18.33 -30.78
N VAL A 893 45.31 -18.12 -31.19
CA VAL A 893 44.37 -19.17 -31.59
C VAL A 893 43.89 -18.94 -33.02
N LYS A 894 43.63 -20.03 -33.74
CA LYS A 894 42.88 -20.00 -35.01
C LYS A 894 41.47 -20.49 -34.77
N VAL A 895 40.49 -19.67 -35.12
CA VAL A 895 39.05 -19.97 -34.95
C VAL A 895 38.40 -20.09 -36.32
N GLY A 896 37.58 -21.12 -36.51
CA GLY A 896 36.88 -21.41 -37.77
C GLY A 896 37.47 -22.58 -38.56
N SER A 897 36.78 -22.95 -39.64
CA SER A 897 37.18 -24.04 -40.53
C SER A 897 38.14 -23.53 -41.62
N PRO A 898 39.25 -24.24 -41.91
CA PRO A 898 40.11 -23.91 -43.04
C PRO A 898 39.34 -23.97 -44.38
N PRO A 899 39.60 -23.05 -45.34
CA PRO A 899 40.66 -22.04 -45.36
C PRO A 899 40.33 -20.72 -44.65
N ASP A 900 39.09 -20.52 -44.20
CA ASP A 900 38.57 -19.23 -43.71
C ASP A 900 38.84 -18.97 -42.21
N ALA A 901 39.70 -19.78 -41.58
CA ALA A 901 40.02 -19.67 -40.17
C ALA A 901 40.74 -18.35 -39.84
N ALA A 902 40.17 -17.55 -38.94
CA ALA A 902 40.72 -16.28 -38.48
C ALA A 902 41.71 -16.50 -37.33
N THR A 903 42.77 -15.69 -37.28
CA THR A 903 43.78 -15.76 -36.22
C THR A 903 43.54 -14.66 -35.20
N HIS A 904 43.41 -15.03 -33.93
CA HIS A 904 43.14 -14.11 -32.82
C HIS A 904 44.23 -14.24 -31.75
N ALA A 905 44.66 -13.11 -31.20
CA ALA A 905 45.42 -13.08 -29.95
C ALA A 905 44.44 -12.86 -28.79
N ILE A 906 44.25 -13.87 -27.96
CA ILE A 906 43.33 -13.82 -26.82
C ILE A 906 44.11 -13.71 -25.50
N GLY A 907 43.61 -12.85 -24.63
CA GLY A 907 44.13 -12.71 -23.26
C GLY A 907 43.79 -13.93 -22.40
N LYS A 908 44.47 -14.03 -21.24
CA LYS A 908 44.25 -15.12 -20.28
C LYS A 908 42.80 -15.21 -19.81
N GLU A 909 42.15 -14.07 -19.60
CA GLU A 909 40.75 -13.98 -19.16
C GLU A 909 39.80 -14.65 -20.15
N ILE A 910 39.88 -14.28 -21.44
CA ILE A 910 39.11 -14.92 -22.52
C ILE A 910 39.43 -16.42 -22.62
N ALA A 911 40.69 -16.79 -22.50
CA ALA A 911 41.11 -18.19 -22.53
C ALA A 911 40.56 -19.03 -21.37
N GLN A 912 40.31 -18.41 -20.21
CA GLN A 912 39.72 -19.06 -19.05
C GLN A 912 38.19 -19.13 -19.13
N ALA A 913 37.56 -18.21 -19.87
CA ALA A 913 36.13 -18.21 -20.13
C ALA A 913 35.69 -19.31 -21.12
N LEU A 914 36.58 -19.78 -22.01
CA LEU A 914 36.25 -20.75 -23.06
C LEU A 914 36.59 -22.20 -22.65
N SER A 915 35.64 -23.11 -22.85
CA SER A 915 35.88 -24.56 -22.76
C SER A 915 35.69 -25.26 -24.08
N VAL A 916 36.57 -26.23 -24.33
CA VAL A 916 36.64 -26.95 -25.60
C VAL A 916 36.62 -28.45 -25.40
N THR A 917 36.01 -29.16 -26.34
CA THR A 917 36.16 -30.61 -26.45
C THR A 917 37.24 -30.90 -27.48
N LEU A 918 38.28 -31.65 -27.08
CA LEU A 918 39.35 -32.04 -27.97
C LEU A 918 38.80 -32.97 -29.06
N ARG A 919 39.09 -32.68 -30.32
CA ARG A 919 38.89 -33.65 -31.39
C ARG A 919 40.07 -34.64 -31.34
N ALA A 920 39.74 -35.94 -31.32
CA ALA A 920 40.73 -37.01 -31.35
C ALA A 920 41.54 -37.00 -32.65
#